data_AF-A0A2A2K3Q1-F1
#
_entry.id   AF-A0A2A2K3Q1-F1
#
_cell.length_a   1.000
_cell.length_b   1.000
_cell.length_c   1.000
_cell.angle_alpha   90.00
_cell.angle_beta   90.00
_cell.angle_gamma   90.00
#
_symmetry.space_group_name_H-M   'P 1'
#
loop_
_entity.id
_entity.type
_entity.pdbx_description
1 polymer ?
#
loop_
_entity_poly.entity_id
_entity_poly.type
_entity_poly.pdbx_seq_one_letter_code
_entity_poly.pdbx_strand_id
1 'polypeptide(L)'
;MLSRLKCWNVPLERCVTSLAHGEVCSSQSSVISSSCKVRGYSTTTTVEKAQAATARSTIERIRERIREIEQQKGTPPGLITSARRNESLDEVKKRLLPENAFRDTFGRVHTYLRISLTERCNLRCLYCMPEEGVQLSPKGNLLTTEEVIRLTRLFASHGVNKVRLTGGEPTLRKDLVDIVHQISNIDGIEDIGLTTNGLMLSKHVMALREAGLTKVNVSLDTLRQDRYIEMCRRNGLGKVLESIKATESLYPYVKINVVVMRGKNDDEIMDFVRMTQARRIDVRFIEFMPFGGNHFNQGHFVSYGEVMQRIKDEFGEENVCKLTELPNDTAKSYKIRGFTGQFGFISSMSDHFCFTCNRLRITADGNLKVCLHGNAEVNLRDLMRLDESDEKLSEVIQSAVTRKKAKHAGYRHGEFEEPPKSTDDSDRRIITDDSDKRSFYSQSQLPLATVSFCPTLSLSSIPSPSISTPLHLFSPNHLVKSLATSRRFFSSDSNDNKSLLTHTTSAGTAKQVDVSNKQPTVREAVAEGKIKLTAEICRQIKMNSLKKGDVLNVARIASVMAAKQTSNLIPLCHNIFISQVHTEFYLDEDVNCLLIRSFAKTFGTTGIELEALTAVSVAALTVYDMCKAVSSEMEICDIKLVRKTGGKKNYLAKDRFSDDIPFL
;
A
#
# COMPACT_ATOMS: atom_id res chain seq x y z
N MET A 1 66.15 -31.72 -22.26
CA MET A 1 65.87 -33.17 -22.24
C MET A 1 64.46 -33.37 -21.70
N LEU A 2 63.62 -34.09 -22.48
CA LEU A 2 62.54 -35.03 -22.07
C LEU A 2 61.40 -34.52 -21.15
N SER A 3 60.10 -34.82 -21.35
CA SER A 3 59.28 -35.47 -22.42
C SER A 3 57.83 -35.58 -21.91
N ARG A 4 56.69 -35.45 -22.62
CA ARG A 4 56.23 -35.10 -24.00
C ARG A 4 54.88 -34.34 -23.83
N LEU A 5 54.43 -33.36 -24.63
CA LEU A 5 54.07 -33.32 -26.06
C LEU A 5 52.81 -34.10 -26.50
N LYS A 6 51.81 -33.33 -27.00
CA LYS A 6 50.78 -33.57 -28.05
C LYS A 6 49.32 -33.38 -27.59
N CYS A 7 48.42 -32.73 -28.33
CA CYS A 7 48.50 -31.72 -29.41
C CYS A 7 47.13 -31.03 -29.56
N TRP A 8 47.08 -29.78 -30.04
CA TRP A 8 45.85 -29.14 -30.54
C TRP A 8 45.43 -29.67 -31.92
N ASN A 9 44.15 -29.59 -32.28
CA ASN A 9 43.66 -28.79 -33.42
C ASN A 9 42.12 -28.75 -33.60
N VAL A 10 41.68 -27.63 -34.16
CA VAL A 10 40.31 -27.16 -34.56
C VAL A 10 40.20 -27.43 -36.11
N PRO A 11 39.05 -27.50 -36.85
CA PRO A 11 37.85 -26.63 -36.77
C PRO A 11 36.46 -27.22 -37.16
N LEU A 12 35.46 -26.33 -37.25
CA LEU A 12 34.15 -26.57 -37.89
C LEU A 12 34.30 -26.75 -39.42
N GLU A 13 33.51 -27.64 -40.04
CA GLU A 13 32.52 -27.28 -41.09
C GLU A 13 31.66 -28.49 -41.56
N ARG A 14 30.51 -28.19 -42.20
CA ARG A 14 29.70 -29.04 -43.10
C ARG A 14 29.11 -30.37 -42.58
N CYS A 15 27.80 -30.35 -42.38
CA CYS A 15 26.93 -31.26 -43.14
C CYS A 15 25.52 -30.66 -43.32
N VAL A 16 25.17 -30.29 -44.54
CA VAL A 16 23.83 -29.90 -44.96
C VAL A 16 23.45 -30.84 -46.09
N THR A 17 22.35 -31.60 -45.95
CA THR A 17 21.27 -31.77 -46.95
C THR A 17 20.31 -32.89 -46.56
N SER A 18 19.02 -32.63 -46.76
CA SER A 18 17.99 -33.58 -47.22
C SER A 18 17.75 -34.89 -46.44
N LEU A 19 16.61 -34.97 -45.76
CA LEU A 19 15.44 -35.63 -46.36
C LEU A 19 14.17 -35.31 -45.57
N ALA A 20 13.21 -34.66 -46.24
CA ALA A 20 11.82 -34.70 -45.81
C ALA A 20 11.19 -35.98 -46.39
N HIS A 21 10.29 -36.61 -45.66
CA HIS A 21 9.00 -37.19 -46.09
C HIS A 21 8.29 -37.62 -44.81
N GLY A 22 7.01 -37.29 -44.67
CA GLY A 22 6.21 -37.76 -43.54
C GLY A 22 5.33 -38.91 -43.96
N GLU A 23 4.95 -39.77 -43.01
CA GLU A 23 3.68 -40.49 -43.10
C GLU A 23 3.16 -40.91 -41.73
N VAL A 24 1.84 -41.03 -41.65
CA VAL A 24 1.08 -41.38 -40.45
C VAL A 24 0.84 -42.88 -40.46
N CYS A 25 1.07 -43.58 -39.35
CA CYS A 25 0.38 -44.85 -39.13
C CYS A 25 0.10 -45.15 -37.65
N SER A 26 -1.15 -45.55 -37.40
CA SER A 26 -1.70 -46.00 -36.12
C SER A 26 -1.57 -47.51 -35.95
N SER A 27 -1.42 -48.00 -34.71
CA SER A 27 -2.10 -49.23 -34.23
C SER A 27 -1.80 -49.52 -32.75
N GLN A 28 -2.54 -50.48 -32.18
CA GLN A 28 -2.68 -50.69 -30.74
C GLN A 28 -1.94 -51.95 -30.21
N SER A 29 -1.75 -51.96 -28.89
CA SER A 29 -1.90 -53.12 -27.98
C SER A 29 -0.78 -54.14 -27.72
N SER A 30 -0.79 -54.56 -26.44
CA SER A 30 -0.35 -55.84 -25.85
C SER A 30 1.14 -56.21 -25.77
N VAL A 31 1.73 -55.88 -24.62
CA VAL A 31 2.32 -56.81 -23.62
C VAL A 31 2.87 -58.16 -24.13
N ILE A 32 4.16 -58.39 -23.91
CA ILE A 32 4.72 -59.64 -23.32
C ILE A 32 6.00 -59.29 -22.55
N SER A 33 6.18 -59.90 -21.39
CA SER A 33 7.34 -59.73 -20.51
C SER A 33 8.51 -60.63 -20.93
N SER A 34 9.72 -60.07 -21.06
CA SER A 34 10.95 -60.83 -20.82
C SER A 34 12.06 -59.92 -20.29
N SER A 35 12.80 -60.40 -19.30
CA SER A 35 13.74 -59.64 -18.49
C SER A 35 15.18 -59.84 -18.98
N CYS A 36 15.85 -58.77 -19.41
CA CYS A 36 17.30 -58.73 -19.41
C CYS A 36 17.81 -57.31 -19.11
N LYS A 37 18.74 -57.18 -18.15
CA LYS A 37 19.24 -55.90 -17.66
C LYS A 37 20.40 -55.38 -18.53
N VAL A 38 20.19 -54.26 -19.22
CA VAL A 38 21.28 -53.40 -19.69
C VAL A 38 21.05 -51.99 -19.12
N ARG A 39 22.04 -51.44 -18.42
CA ARG A 39 21.94 -50.13 -17.74
C ARG A 39 22.03 -48.99 -18.76
N GLY A 40 20.88 -48.52 -19.26
CA GLY A 40 20.79 -47.25 -19.97
C GLY A 40 20.97 -46.06 -19.03
N TYR A 41 21.92 -45.18 -19.33
CA TYR A 41 22.03 -43.87 -18.66
C TYR A 41 20.86 -42.98 -19.09
N SER A 42 19.92 -42.72 -18.18
CA SER A 42 18.92 -41.66 -18.37
C SER A 42 19.53 -40.31 -18.02
N THR A 43 19.63 -39.41 -19.00
CA THR A 43 20.03 -38.01 -18.82
C THR A 43 18.89 -37.20 -18.20
N THR A 44 18.58 -37.45 -16.92
CA THR A 44 17.75 -36.54 -16.12
C THR A 44 18.60 -35.35 -15.70
N THR A 45 18.31 -34.18 -16.28
CA THR A 45 19.11 -32.95 -16.12
C THR A 45 19.30 -32.57 -14.65
N THR A 46 20.52 -32.21 -14.26
CA THR A 46 20.93 -31.89 -12.88
C THR A 46 20.07 -30.81 -12.22
N VAL A 47 19.45 -29.95 -13.04
CA VAL A 47 18.56 -28.84 -12.64
C VAL A 47 17.26 -29.32 -11.97
N GLU A 48 16.63 -30.40 -12.46
CA GLU A 48 15.37 -30.90 -11.88
C GLU A 48 15.60 -31.54 -10.51
N LYS A 49 16.74 -32.22 -10.34
CA LYS A 49 17.16 -32.77 -9.04
C LYS A 49 17.48 -31.67 -8.03
N ALA A 50 18.10 -30.57 -8.46
CA ALA A 50 18.33 -29.40 -7.62
C ALA A 50 17.02 -28.72 -7.19
N GLN A 51 16.08 -28.51 -8.12
CA GLN A 51 14.76 -27.93 -7.82
C GLN A 51 13.96 -28.80 -6.84
N ALA A 52 13.96 -30.13 -7.03
CA ALA A 52 13.34 -31.06 -6.11
C ALA A 52 14.00 -31.05 -4.72
N ALA A 53 15.33 -30.90 -4.63
CA ALA A 53 16.05 -30.81 -3.36
C ALA A 53 15.72 -29.51 -2.59
N THR A 54 15.73 -28.36 -3.27
CA THR A 54 15.44 -27.07 -2.62
C THR A 54 14.00 -27.01 -2.10
N ALA A 55 13.01 -27.41 -2.92
CA ALA A 55 11.60 -27.40 -2.53
C ALA A 55 11.28 -28.43 -1.43
N ARG A 56 11.93 -29.60 -1.43
CA ARG A 56 11.88 -30.53 -0.29
C ARG A 56 12.40 -29.87 0.97
N SER A 57 13.56 -29.21 0.92
CA SER A 57 14.14 -28.54 2.10
C SER A 57 13.24 -27.47 2.73
N THR A 58 12.40 -26.78 1.94
CA THR A 58 11.45 -25.79 2.46
C THR A 58 10.23 -26.46 3.10
N ILE A 59 9.66 -27.49 2.47
CA ILE A 59 8.55 -28.27 3.05
C ILE A 59 8.99 -29.01 4.32
N GLU A 60 10.22 -29.51 4.33
CA GLU A 60 10.82 -30.23 5.46
C GLU A 60 11.10 -29.29 6.63
N ARG A 61 11.69 -28.10 6.38
CA ARG A 61 11.83 -27.03 7.38
C ARG A 61 10.49 -26.52 7.91
N ILE A 62 9.46 -26.37 7.07
CA ILE A 62 8.10 -26.01 7.54
C ILE A 62 7.52 -27.11 8.44
N ARG A 63 7.68 -28.39 8.08
CA ARG A 63 7.26 -29.54 8.91
C ARG A 63 8.07 -29.66 10.22
N GLU A 64 9.31 -29.21 10.23
CA GLU A 64 10.16 -29.16 11.41
C GLU A 64 9.72 -28.03 12.35
N ARG A 65 9.55 -26.81 11.81
CA ARG A 65 9.00 -25.66 12.54
C ARG A 65 7.61 -25.91 13.13
N ILE A 66 6.75 -26.64 12.40
CA ILE A 66 5.44 -27.08 12.92
C ILE A 66 5.62 -28.04 14.11
N ARG A 67 6.53 -29.03 14.01
CA ARG A 67 6.83 -29.96 15.11
C ARG A 67 7.41 -29.24 16.34
N GLU A 68 8.28 -28.25 16.14
CA GLU A 68 8.81 -27.39 17.22
C GLU A 68 7.68 -26.62 17.93
N ILE A 69 6.76 -26.01 17.17
CA ILE A 69 5.62 -25.25 17.73
C ILE A 69 4.63 -26.19 18.45
N GLU A 70 4.39 -27.40 17.94
CA GLU A 70 3.53 -28.40 18.59
C GLU A 70 4.16 -28.94 19.90
N GLN A 71 5.49 -29.11 19.93
CA GLN A 71 6.23 -29.44 21.17
C GLN A 71 6.18 -28.30 22.19
N GLN A 72 6.36 -27.05 21.77
CA GLN A 72 6.28 -25.87 22.66
C GLN A 72 4.88 -25.65 23.25
N LYS A 73 3.82 -26.10 22.56
CA LYS A 73 2.42 -25.97 23.02
C LYS A 73 1.88 -27.23 23.72
N GLY A 74 2.74 -28.17 24.11
CA GLY A 74 2.37 -29.32 24.96
C GLY A 74 1.24 -30.20 24.41
N THR A 75 1.04 -30.21 23.08
CA THR A 75 -0.09 -30.92 22.46
C THR A 75 0.31 -32.37 22.15
N PRO A 76 -0.45 -33.41 22.57
CA PRO A 76 -0.06 -34.80 22.35
C PRO A 76 0.04 -35.16 20.86
N PRO A 77 1.08 -35.91 20.44
CA PRO A 77 1.23 -36.32 19.04
C PRO A 77 0.16 -37.37 18.67
N GLY A 78 -0.80 -36.99 17.82
CA GLY A 78 -1.81 -37.93 17.30
C GLY A 78 -3.11 -37.29 16.80
N LEU A 79 -3.47 -36.09 17.25
CA LEU A 79 -4.75 -35.44 16.90
C LEU A 79 -4.69 -34.58 15.62
N ILE A 80 -4.37 -35.23 14.49
CA ILE A 80 -4.64 -34.66 13.15
C ILE A 80 -6.07 -35.08 12.76
N THR A 81 -7.05 -34.22 13.06
CA THR A 81 -8.40 -34.39 12.52
C THR A 81 -8.40 -34.26 10.99
N SER A 82 -9.30 -34.98 10.32
CA SER A 82 -9.39 -35.06 8.86
C SER A 82 -9.51 -33.69 8.15
N ALA A 83 -10.00 -32.66 8.85
CA ALA A 83 -10.03 -31.28 8.38
C ALA A 83 -8.66 -30.69 8.04
N ARG A 84 -7.58 -31.09 8.73
CA ARG A 84 -6.23 -30.54 8.53
C ARG A 84 -5.49 -31.08 7.29
N ARG A 85 -5.99 -32.15 6.64
CA ARG A 85 -5.36 -32.70 5.42
C ARG A 85 -5.64 -31.89 4.15
N ASN A 86 -6.70 -31.09 4.15
CA ASN A 86 -7.15 -30.31 3.00
C ASN A 86 -6.89 -28.79 3.17
N GLU A 87 -6.15 -28.39 4.20
CA GLU A 87 -5.82 -26.99 4.43
C GLU A 87 -4.86 -26.49 3.34
N SER A 88 -5.19 -25.35 2.73
CA SER A 88 -4.41 -24.82 1.61
C SER A 88 -3.05 -24.28 2.06
N LEU A 89 -2.07 -24.30 1.14
CA LEU A 89 -0.74 -23.71 1.39
C LEU A 89 -0.81 -22.25 1.86
N ASP A 90 -1.81 -21.49 1.42
CA ASP A 90 -2.01 -20.09 1.81
C ASP A 90 -2.63 -19.95 3.21
N GLU A 91 -3.46 -20.89 3.68
CA GLU A 91 -3.97 -20.94 5.06
C GLU A 91 -2.87 -21.33 6.04
N VAL A 92 -2.06 -22.33 5.69
CA VAL A 92 -0.85 -22.71 6.45
C VAL A 92 0.11 -21.52 6.52
N LYS A 93 0.39 -20.83 5.40
CA LYS A 93 1.23 -19.61 5.40
C LYS A 93 0.64 -18.46 6.21
N LYS A 94 -0.69 -18.24 6.17
CA LYS A 94 -1.36 -17.24 7.03
C LYS A 94 -1.23 -17.56 8.52
N ARG A 95 -1.28 -18.83 8.90
CA ARG A 95 -1.10 -19.30 10.29
C ARG A 95 0.36 -19.25 10.76
N LEU A 96 1.33 -19.25 9.83
CA LEU A 96 2.77 -19.16 10.12
C LEU A 96 3.32 -17.73 10.18
N LEU A 97 2.51 -16.70 9.90
CA LEU A 97 2.92 -15.31 10.11
C LEU A 97 3.08 -15.03 11.61
N PRO A 98 4.19 -14.42 12.07
CA PRO A 98 4.42 -14.20 13.48
C PRO A 98 3.46 -13.13 14.04
N GLU A 99 3.16 -13.20 15.34
CA GLU A 99 2.15 -12.33 15.96
C GLU A 99 2.56 -10.83 15.93
N ASN A 100 3.88 -10.55 16.01
CA ASN A 100 4.48 -9.23 15.87
C ASN A 100 4.56 -8.72 14.41
N ALA A 101 4.04 -9.44 13.41
CA ALA A 101 4.22 -9.04 12.01
C ALA A 101 3.68 -7.62 11.72
N PHE A 102 4.46 -6.82 10.98
CA PHE A 102 4.11 -5.43 10.69
C PHE A 102 2.77 -5.32 9.94
N ARG A 103 1.81 -4.61 10.55
CA ARG A 103 0.41 -4.50 10.09
C ARG A 103 -0.07 -3.06 10.13
N ASP A 104 -0.72 -2.62 9.07
CA ASP A 104 -1.36 -1.31 9.03
C ASP A 104 -2.82 -1.32 9.50
N THR A 105 -3.42 -0.12 9.54
CA THR A 105 -4.81 0.12 9.96
C THR A 105 -5.86 -0.48 9.03
N PHE A 106 -5.45 -1.04 7.88
CA PHE A 106 -6.32 -1.75 6.92
C PHE A 106 -6.13 -3.28 7.01
N GLY A 107 -5.37 -3.77 7.98
CA GLY A 107 -5.11 -5.19 8.19
C GLY A 107 -4.13 -5.81 7.20
N ARG A 108 -3.45 -5.01 6.35
CA ARG A 108 -2.46 -5.51 5.41
C ARG A 108 -1.19 -5.91 6.17
N VAL A 109 -0.71 -7.14 5.97
CA VAL A 109 0.56 -7.62 6.54
C VAL A 109 1.70 -7.32 5.57
N HIS A 110 2.79 -6.74 6.06
CA HIS A 110 3.91 -6.31 5.21
C HIS A 110 5.03 -7.33 5.11
N THR A 111 4.89 -8.29 4.18
CA THR A 111 5.86 -9.37 3.98
C THR A 111 6.94 -9.09 2.91
N TYR A 112 6.93 -7.90 2.28
CA TYR A 112 7.82 -7.58 1.16
C TYR A 112 8.60 -6.27 1.40
N LEU A 113 9.92 -6.38 1.62
CA LEU A 113 10.86 -5.27 1.75
C LEU A 113 11.58 -4.96 0.43
N ARG A 114 11.68 -3.68 0.07
CA ARG A 114 12.54 -3.19 -1.03
C ARG A 114 13.66 -2.32 -0.47
N ILE A 115 14.91 -2.67 -0.74
CA ILE A 115 16.08 -1.93 -0.28
C ILE A 115 16.73 -1.23 -1.48
N SER A 116 17.04 0.05 -1.33
CA SER A 116 17.85 0.83 -2.27
C SER A 116 19.29 0.80 -1.78
N LEU A 117 20.21 0.16 -2.51
CA LEU A 117 21.58 -0.09 -2.03
C LEU A 117 22.58 1.04 -2.36
N THR A 118 22.20 1.95 -3.25
CA THR A 118 23.01 3.05 -3.76
C THR A 118 22.10 4.07 -4.44
N GLU A 119 22.52 5.34 -4.51
CA GLU A 119 21.88 6.38 -5.33
C GLU A 119 22.48 6.48 -6.73
N ARG A 120 23.70 5.95 -6.92
CA ARG A 120 24.43 6.05 -8.19
C ARG A 120 23.73 5.22 -9.27
N CYS A 121 23.61 5.81 -10.46
CA CYS A 121 23.17 5.14 -11.67
C CYS A 121 24.15 5.43 -12.83
N ASN A 122 24.35 4.46 -13.71
CA ASN A 122 25.14 4.56 -14.94
C ASN A 122 24.28 4.97 -16.17
N LEU A 123 22.96 5.15 -15.99
CA LEU A 123 22.03 5.73 -16.96
C LEU A 123 21.48 7.08 -16.49
N ARG A 124 20.81 7.82 -17.38
CA ARG A 124 20.12 9.10 -17.10
C ARG A 124 18.73 9.11 -17.75
N CYS A 125 17.91 8.11 -17.41
CA CYS A 125 16.65 7.85 -18.12
C CYS A 125 15.66 9.02 -17.98
N LEU A 126 15.00 9.39 -19.09
CA LEU A 126 14.13 10.58 -19.22
C LEU A 126 13.10 10.71 -18.08
N TYR A 127 12.47 9.61 -17.67
CA TYR A 127 11.42 9.57 -16.65
C TYR A 127 11.93 9.31 -15.21
N CYS A 128 13.25 9.23 -14.98
CA CYS A 128 13.82 8.77 -13.72
C CYS A 128 14.95 9.64 -13.16
N MET A 129 15.80 10.23 -14.00
CA MET A 129 16.95 11.03 -13.56
C MET A 129 17.22 12.17 -14.56
N PRO A 130 17.42 13.42 -14.11
CA PRO A 130 17.81 14.54 -14.98
C PRO A 130 19.14 14.25 -15.70
N GLU A 131 19.43 14.98 -16.78
CA GLU A 131 20.55 14.69 -17.68
C GLU A 131 21.91 14.82 -16.97
N GLU A 132 22.01 15.87 -16.17
CA GLU A 132 23.10 16.28 -15.30
C GLU A 132 23.34 15.25 -14.17
N GLY A 133 22.30 14.47 -13.85
CA GLY A 133 22.25 13.58 -12.70
C GLY A 133 21.76 14.27 -11.43
N VAL A 134 21.67 13.51 -10.34
CA VAL A 134 21.27 14.01 -9.03
C VAL A 134 22.49 14.28 -8.15
N GLN A 135 22.37 15.22 -7.22
CA GLN A 135 23.33 15.37 -6.13
C GLN A 135 23.35 14.07 -5.31
N LEU A 136 24.54 13.52 -5.09
CA LEU A 136 24.73 12.27 -4.36
C LEU A 136 25.05 12.55 -2.89
N SER A 137 24.45 11.76 -2.00
CA SER A 137 24.77 11.76 -0.57
C SER A 137 26.24 11.41 -0.34
N PRO A 138 26.90 12.03 0.67
CA PRO A 138 28.22 11.60 1.14
C PRO A 138 28.23 10.11 1.48
N LYS A 139 29.36 9.42 1.27
CA LYS A 139 29.44 7.96 1.54
C LYS A 139 29.03 7.58 2.97
N GLY A 140 29.39 8.41 3.95
CA GLY A 140 29.01 8.20 5.35
C GLY A 140 27.50 8.22 5.58
N ASN A 141 26.73 8.89 4.74
CA ASN A 141 25.27 8.99 4.88
C ASN A 141 24.54 7.79 4.23
N LEU A 142 25.24 6.89 3.56
CA LEU A 142 24.63 5.68 2.98
C LEU A 142 24.68 4.52 3.98
N LEU A 143 23.73 3.61 3.87
CA LEU A 143 23.73 2.36 4.64
C LEU A 143 24.93 1.47 4.26
N THR A 144 25.70 1.08 5.27
CA THR A 144 26.74 0.05 5.17
C THR A 144 26.12 -1.32 4.89
N THR A 145 26.95 -2.35 4.72
CA THR A 145 26.44 -3.71 4.49
C THR A 145 25.88 -4.29 5.79
N GLU A 146 26.57 -4.07 6.89
CA GLU A 146 26.19 -4.43 8.24
C GLU A 146 24.82 -3.83 8.62
N GLU A 147 24.59 -2.55 8.32
CA GLU A 147 23.30 -1.87 8.53
C GLU A 147 22.18 -2.45 7.64
N VAL A 148 22.45 -2.75 6.37
CA VAL A 148 21.49 -3.42 5.46
C VAL A 148 21.12 -4.80 6.00
N ILE A 149 22.08 -5.57 6.51
CA ILE A 149 21.85 -6.92 7.03
C ILE A 149 21.12 -6.87 8.38
N ARG A 150 21.46 -5.96 9.29
CA ARG A 150 20.72 -5.73 10.56
C ARG A 150 19.26 -5.41 10.28
N LEU A 151 18.97 -4.43 9.42
CA LEU A 151 17.60 -4.11 9.03
C LEU A 151 16.90 -5.30 8.36
N THR A 152 17.58 -6.05 7.49
CA THR A 152 16.94 -7.22 6.83
C THR A 152 16.58 -8.31 7.82
N ARG A 153 17.43 -8.60 8.82
CA ARG A 153 17.12 -9.54 9.93
C ARG A 153 15.93 -9.05 10.76
N LEU A 154 15.90 -7.76 11.10
CA LEU A 154 14.82 -7.14 11.85
C LEU A 154 13.47 -7.24 11.12
N PHE A 155 13.45 -6.96 9.81
CA PHE A 155 12.25 -7.13 9.01
C PHE A 155 11.84 -8.60 8.85
N ALA A 156 12.81 -9.52 8.74
CA ALA A 156 12.54 -10.96 8.65
C ALA A 156 11.89 -11.52 9.93
N SER A 157 12.35 -11.11 11.12
CA SER A 157 11.72 -11.49 12.40
C SER A 157 10.29 -10.96 12.58
N HIS A 158 9.88 -9.98 11.76
CA HIS A 158 8.53 -9.43 11.66
C HIS A 158 7.76 -9.96 10.44
N GLY A 159 8.16 -11.09 9.86
CA GLY A 159 7.43 -11.79 8.81
C GLY A 159 7.68 -11.31 7.38
N VAL A 160 8.70 -10.49 7.13
CA VAL A 160 9.19 -10.27 5.75
C VAL A 160 9.88 -11.54 5.26
N ASN A 161 9.35 -12.12 4.19
CA ASN A 161 9.94 -13.30 3.54
C ASN A 161 10.51 -12.99 2.14
N LYS A 162 10.39 -11.74 1.69
CA LYS A 162 10.76 -11.31 0.34
C LYS A 162 11.52 -9.99 0.37
N VAL A 163 12.74 -9.99 -0.17
CA VAL A 163 13.60 -8.81 -0.30
C VAL A 163 13.80 -8.46 -1.77
N ARG A 164 13.77 -7.16 -2.11
CA ARG A 164 14.13 -6.66 -3.45
C ARG A 164 15.25 -5.63 -3.35
N LEU A 165 16.40 -5.99 -3.88
CA LEU A 165 17.57 -5.13 -4.00
C LEU A 165 17.45 -4.25 -5.25
N THR A 166 17.57 -2.94 -5.05
CA THR A 166 17.46 -1.88 -6.06
C THR A 166 18.47 -0.77 -5.76
N GLY A 167 18.37 0.38 -6.41
CA GLY A 167 19.19 1.57 -6.12
C GLY A 167 18.75 2.73 -6.99
N GLY A 168 19.72 3.55 -7.40
CA GLY A 168 19.88 3.87 -8.82
C GLY A 168 20.12 2.58 -9.61
N GLU A 169 21.38 2.17 -9.76
CA GLU A 169 21.76 0.87 -10.33
C GLU A 169 22.52 0.01 -9.29
N PRO A 170 21.93 -1.08 -8.75
CA PRO A 170 22.57 -1.88 -7.71
C PRO A 170 23.85 -2.59 -8.17
N THR A 171 24.02 -2.93 -9.45
CA THR A 171 25.26 -3.57 -9.95
C THR A 171 26.50 -2.67 -9.91
N LEU A 172 26.35 -1.39 -9.55
CA LEU A 172 27.48 -0.49 -9.25
C LEU A 172 28.03 -0.64 -7.82
N ARG A 173 27.33 -1.35 -6.93
CA ARG A 173 27.77 -1.60 -5.55
C ARG A 173 28.70 -2.83 -5.52
N LYS A 174 29.95 -2.62 -5.11
CA LYS A 174 31.05 -3.62 -5.22
C LYS A 174 30.78 -4.90 -4.44
N ASP A 175 30.14 -4.78 -3.29
CA ASP A 175 29.79 -5.81 -2.32
C ASP A 175 28.38 -6.40 -2.54
N LEU A 176 27.73 -6.17 -3.70
CA LEU A 176 26.40 -6.68 -3.99
C LEU A 176 26.27 -8.20 -3.85
N VAL A 177 27.29 -8.96 -4.26
CA VAL A 177 27.29 -10.43 -4.17
C VAL A 177 27.32 -10.89 -2.71
N ASP A 178 28.13 -10.24 -1.89
CA ASP A 178 28.20 -10.52 -0.45
C ASP A 178 26.89 -10.17 0.26
N ILE A 179 26.28 -9.02 -0.04
CA ILE A 179 24.96 -8.64 0.48
C ILE A 179 23.90 -9.70 0.13
N VAL A 180 23.88 -10.21 -1.11
CA VAL A 180 22.95 -11.27 -1.51
C VAL A 180 23.20 -12.55 -0.71
N HIS A 181 24.47 -12.96 -0.55
CA HIS A 181 24.86 -14.14 0.22
C HIS A 181 24.51 -14.01 1.71
N GLN A 182 24.77 -12.86 2.33
CA GLN A 182 24.38 -12.61 3.71
C GLN A 182 22.86 -12.62 3.89
N ILE A 183 22.09 -12.06 2.95
CA ILE A 183 20.61 -12.10 2.99
C ILE A 183 20.07 -13.52 2.78
N SER A 184 20.69 -14.37 1.94
CA SER A 184 20.22 -15.75 1.72
C SER A 184 20.41 -16.65 2.93
N ASN A 185 21.25 -16.24 3.89
CA ASN A 185 21.49 -16.91 5.16
C ASN A 185 20.65 -16.31 6.31
N ILE A 186 19.66 -15.44 6.02
CA ILE A 186 18.71 -14.94 7.03
C ILE A 186 17.48 -15.85 7.06
N ASP A 187 17.22 -16.45 8.23
CA ASP A 187 16.01 -17.25 8.46
C ASP A 187 14.73 -16.46 8.17
N GLY A 188 13.80 -17.11 7.46
CA GLY A 188 12.54 -16.51 7.03
C GLY A 188 12.57 -15.87 5.63
N ILE A 189 13.74 -15.55 5.06
CA ILE A 189 13.82 -15.04 3.68
C ILE A 189 13.68 -16.19 2.68
N GLU A 190 12.56 -16.22 1.95
CA GLU A 190 12.27 -17.16 0.86
C GLU A 190 12.73 -16.63 -0.52
N ASP A 191 12.70 -15.31 -0.71
CA ASP A 191 12.87 -14.66 -2.02
C ASP A 191 13.86 -13.48 -1.95
N ILE A 192 14.92 -13.54 -2.77
CA ILE A 192 15.81 -12.40 -3.03
C ILE A 192 15.68 -12.01 -4.50
N GLY A 193 15.12 -10.83 -4.71
CA GLY A 193 14.98 -10.22 -6.03
C GLY A 193 16.00 -9.12 -6.29
N LEU A 194 16.44 -8.98 -7.54
CA LEU A 194 17.19 -7.81 -8.04
C LEU A 194 16.30 -7.01 -9.01
N THR A 195 16.46 -5.68 -9.07
CA THR A 195 16.04 -4.87 -10.21
C THR A 195 17.20 -4.01 -10.69
N THR A 196 17.56 -4.16 -11.96
CA THR A 196 18.75 -3.57 -12.60
C THR A 196 18.39 -3.11 -14.03
N ASN A 197 19.12 -2.16 -14.59
CA ASN A 197 19.07 -1.82 -16.02
C ASN A 197 19.81 -2.85 -16.90
N GLY A 198 20.48 -3.84 -16.30
CA GLY A 198 21.10 -4.96 -17.00
C GLY A 198 22.46 -4.67 -17.62
N LEU A 199 22.98 -3.43 -17.63
CA LEU A 199 24.23 -3.11 -18.36
C LEU A 199 25.45 -3.90 -17.89
N MET A 200 25.58 -4.17 -16.60
CA MET A 200 26.67 -4.95 -15.99
C MET A 200 26.23 -6.34 -15.53
N LEU A 201 24.96 -6.71 -15.73
CA LEU A 201 24.38 -7.92 -15.14
C LEU A 201 25.09 -9.20 -15.63
N SER A 202 25.45 -9.30 -16.90
CA SER A 202 26.20 -10.45 -17.45
C SER A 202 27.49 -10.77 -16.68
N LYS A 203 28.16 -9.77 -16.10
CA LYS A 203 29.38 -9.94 -15.29
C LYS A 203 29.13 -10.49 -13.89
N HIS A 204 27.91 -10.34 -13.37
CA HIS A 204 27.57 -10.66 -11.98
C HIS A 204 26.56 -11.79 -11.84
N VAL A 205 25.76 -12.09 -12.88
CA VAL A 205 24.59 -12.97 -12.79
C VAL A 205 24.89 -14.39 -12.28
N MET A 206 26.05 -14.96 -12.65
CA MET A 206 26.53 -16.25 -12.11
C MET A 206 26.78 -16.18 -10.60
N ALA A 207 27.67 -15.28 -10.17
CA ALA A 207 28.03 -15.10 -8.76
C ALA A 207 26.81 -14.71 -7.89
N LEU A 208 25.88 -13.91 -8.43
CA LEU A 208 24.62 -13.58 -7.78
C LEU A 208 23.71 -14.81 -7.63
N ARG A 209 23.66 -15.68 -8.63
CA ARG A 209 22.89 -16.93 -8.57
C ARG A 209 23.45 -17.89 -7.54
N GLU A 210 24.77 -18.03 -7.49
CA GLU A 210 25.51 -18.84 -6.51
C GLU A 210 25.35 -18.29 -5.08
N ALA A 211 25.35 -16.97 -4.93
CA ALA A 211 25.05 -16.28 -3.67
C ALA A 211 23.58 -16.37 -3.23
N GLY A 212 22.69 -17.05 -3.97
CA GLY A 212 21.30 -17.28 -3.56
C GLY A 212 20.25 -16.32 -4.14
N LEU A 213 20.60 -15.48 -5.13
CA LEU A 213 19.60 -14.64 -5.81
C LEU A 213 18.53 -15.52 -6.49
N THR A 214 17.25 -15.26 -6.20
CA THR A 214 16.12 -16.07 -6.69
C THR A 214 15.45 -15.50 -7.93
N LYS A 215 15.37 -14.16 -8.06
CA LYS A 215 14.57 -13.49 -9.11
C LYS A 215 15.29 -12.26 -9.70
N VAL A 216 15.38 -12.18 -11.02
CA VAL A 216 15.97 -11.03 -11.74
C VAL A 216 14.88 -10.27 -12.50
N ASN A 217 14.84 -8.95 -12.31
CA ASN A 217 14.07 -8.01 -13.11
C ASN A 217 15.04 -7.06 -13.84
N VAL A 218 14.95 -6.99 -15.16
CA VAL A 218 15.69 -6.05 -16.00
C VAL A 218 14.75 -4.92 -16.44
N SER A 219 15.10 -3.66 -16.21
CA SER A 219 14.40 -2.53 -16.82
C SER A 219 14.93 -2.30 -18.23
N LEU A 220 14.05 -2.39 -19.24
CA LEU A 220 14.38 -2.20 -20.64
C LEU A 220 13.15 -1.62 -21.35
N ASP A 221 13.18 -0.33 -21.65
CA ASP A 221 12.00 0.38 -22.15
C ASP A 221 11.86 0.35 -23.69
N THR A 222 12.85 -0.17 -24.41
CA THR A 222 12.85 -0.23 -25.88
C THR A 222 13.80 -1.34 -26.37
N LEU A 223 13.46 -1.94 -27.52
CA LEU A 223 14.26 -2.89 -28.28
C LEU A 223 15.03 -2.22 -29.44
N ARG A 224 14.85 -0.91 -29.63
CA ARG A 224 15.46 -0.09 -30.67
C ARG A 224 16.69 0.69 -30.18
N GLN A 225 17.78 0.63 -30.94
CA GLN A 225 19.10 1.12 -30.53
C GLN A 225 19.22 2.66 -30.52
N ASP A 226 18.59 3.33 -31.48
CA ASP A 226 18.40 4.78 -31.54
C ASP A 226 17.61 5.27 -30.33
N ARG A 227 16.44 4.67 -30.11
CA ARG A 227 15.54 4.99 -29.01
C ARG A 227 16.12 4.69 -27.63
N TYR A 228 16.94 3.65 -27.48
CA TYR A 228 17.63 3.37 -26.22
C TYR A 228 18.56 4.51 -25.83
N ILE A 229 19.27 5.09 -26.81
CA ILE A 229 20.16 6.23 -26.57
C ILE A 229 19.33 7.46 -26.17
N GLU A 230 18.18 7.71 -26.81
CA GLU A 230 17.25 8.78 -26.41
C GLU A 230 16.72 8.57 -24.98
N MET A 231 16.09 7.41 -24.71
CA MET A 231 15.39 7.14 -23.46
C MET A 231 16.31 7.03 -22.26
N CYS A 232 17.51 6.46 -22.43
CA CYS A 232 18.47 6.21 -21.34
C CYS A 232 19.62 7.24 -21.30
N ARG A 233 19.73 8.11 -22.31
CA ARG A 233 20.82 9.08 -22.55
C ARG A 233 22.23 8.47 -22.61
N ARG A 234 22.32 7.16 -22.86
CA ARG A 234 23.58 6.39 -22.91
C ARG A 234 23.41 5.22 -23.88
N ASN A 235 24.48 4.82 -24.55
CA ASN A 235 24.48 3.61 -25.36
C ASN A 235 24.70 2.36 -24.47
N GLY A 236 24.10 1.23 -24.82
CA GLY A 236 24.27 -0.03 -24.09
C GLY A 236 23.27 -1.15 -24.36
N LEU A 237 22.24 -0.94 -25.20
CA LEU A 237 21.18 -1.92 -25.50
C LEU A 237 21.72 -3.34 -25.76
N GLY A 238 22.72 -3.50 -26.62
CA GLY A 238 23.32 -4.81 -26.92
C GLY A 238 23.82 -5.57 -25.67
N LYS A 239 24.41 -4.86 -24.69
CA LYS A 239 24.86 -5.44 -23.41
C LYS A 239 23.70 -5.82 -22.50
N VAL A 240 22.59 -5.08 -22.56
CA VAL A 240 21.37 -5.43 -21.82
C VAL A 240 20.72 -6.70 -22.40
N LEU A 241 20.63 -6.80 -23.74
CA LEU A 241 20.10 -7.98 -24.43
C LEU A 241 20.99 -9.22 -24.19
N GLU A 242 22.31 -9.06 -24.21
CA GLU A 242 23.27 -10.10 -23.84
C GLU A 242 23.10 -10.55 -22.38
N SER A 243 22.92 -9.59 -21.45
CA SER A 243 22.66 -9.90 -20.04
C SER A 243 21.33 -10.61 -19.81
N ILE A 244 20.27 -10.26 -20.54
CA ILE A 244 18.99 -10.98 -20.52
C ILE A 244 19.22 -12.43 -20.96
N LYS A 245 19.91 -12.64 -22.09
CA LYS A 245 20.23 -13.98 -22.63
C LYS A 245 21.05 -14.82 -21.65
N ALA A 246 22.06 -14.24 -21.01
CA ALA A 246 22.83 -14.92 -19.96
C ALA A 246 21.97 -15.29 -18.74
N THR A 247 21.00 -14.45 -18.39
CA THR A 247 20.09 -14.68 -17.25
C THR A 247 19.07 -15.78 -17.55
N GLU A 248 18.56 -15.89 -18.79
CA GLU A 248 17.60 -16.94 -19.21
C GLU A 248 18.15 -18.37 -19.05
N SER A 249 19.47 -18.56 -19.10
CA SER A 249 20.10 -19.87 -18.87
C SER A 249 20.18 -20.27 -17.39
N LEU A 250 19.96 -19.33 -16.46
CA LEU A 250 20.22 -19.50 -15.01
C LEU A 250 18.95 -19.42 -14.15
N TYR A 251 17.91 -18.79 -14.67
CA TYR A 251 16.64 -18.53 -13.99
C TYR A 251 15.47 -19.11 -14.79
N PRO A 252 14.41 -19.62 -14.13
CA PRO A 252 13.25 -20.18 -14.83
C PRO A 252 12.49 -19.14 -15.66
N TYR A 253 12.51 -17.88 -15.23
CA TYR A 253 12.00 -16.73 -15.96
C TYR A 253 12.84 -15.48 -15.70
N VAL A 254 13.08 -14.69 -16.74
CA VAL A 254 13.62 -13.31 -16.63
C VAL A 254 12.48 -12.32 -16.75
N LYS A 255 12.34 -11.41 -15.79
CA LYS A 255 11.35 -10.33 -15.84
C LYS A 255 11.91 -9.14 -16.59
N ILE A 256 11.17 -8.62 -17.56
CA ILE A 256 11.50 -7.36 -18.24
C ILE A 256 10.45 -6.33 -17.87
N ASN A 257 10.85 -5.23 -17.24
CA ASN A 257 9.97 -4.11 -16.93
C ASN A 257 10.10 -3.05 -18.03
N VAL A 258 8.97 -2.63 -18.59
CA VAL A 258 8.84 -1.64 -19.66
C VAL A 258 7.90 -0.53 -19.18
N VAL A 259 8.39 0.70 -19.01
CA VAL A 259 7.52 1.86 -18.76
C VAL A 259 6.98 2.34 -20.10
N VAL A 260 5.67 2.26 -20.31
CA VAL A 260 5.05 2.62 -21.59
C VAL A 260 4.71 4.11 -21.61
N MET A 261 5.20 4.82 -22.62
CA MET A 261 5.08 6.26 -22.81
C MET A 261 4.64 6.58 -24.24
N ARG A 262 3.50 7.28 -24.38
CA ARG A 262 2.91 7.63 -25.68
C ARG A 262 3.85 8.50 -26.51
N GLY A 263 4.03 8.17 -27.78
CA GLY A 263 4.91 8.87 -28.70
C GLY A 263 6.40 8.70 -28.38
N LYS A 264 6.75 7.73 -27.52
CA LYS A 264 8.13 7.36 -27.20
C LYS A 264 8.43 5.91 -27.50
N ASN A 265 7.66 4.97 -26.93
CA ASN A 265 7.88 3.53 -27.09
C ASN A 265 6.57 2.69 -27.16
N ASP A 266 5.40 3.34 -27.25
CA ASP A 266 4.12 2.63 -27.30
C ASP A 266 3.85 1.95 -28.67
N ASP A 267 4.73 2.15 -29.65
CA ASP A 267 4.80 1.38 -30.90
C ASP A 267 5.45 0.00 -30.70
N GLU A 268 6.35 -0.19 -29.73
CA GLU A 268 7.08 -1.45 -29.49
C GLU A 268 6.32 -2.48 -28.63
N ILE A 269 5.08 -2.18 -28.22
CA ILE A 269 4.28 -3.06 -27.35
C ILE A 269 4.21 -4.48 -27.90
N MET A 270 3.92 -4.62 -29.21
CA MET A 270 3.80 -5.94 -29.85
C MET A 270 5.14 -6.65 -30.00
N ASP A 271 6.24 -5.91 -30.15
CA ASP A 271 7.58 -6.51 -30.26
C ASP A 271 8.03 -7.09 -28.91
N PHE A 272 7.70 -6.40 -27.81
CA PHE A 272 7.86 -6.96 -26.46
C PHE A 272 6.96 -8.18 -26.21
N VAL A 273 5.72 -8.21 -26.71
CA VAL A 273 4.88 -9.42 -26.61
C VAL A 273 5.45 -10.56 -27.46
N ARG A 274 5.84 -10.31 -28.72
CA ARG A 274 6.53 -11.25 -29.61
C ARG A 274 7.82 -11.82 -29.01
N MET A 275 8.57 -11.01 -28.25
CA MET A 275 9.76 -11.46 -27.52
C MET A 275 9.48 -12.67 -26.59
N THR A 276 8.25 -12.83 -26.12
CA THR A 276 7.85 -13.94 -25.22
C THR A 276 7.45 -15.23 -25.96
N GLN A 277 7.38 -15.23 -27.29
CA GLN A 277 6.90 -16.37 -28.09
C GLN A 277 7.71 -17.65 -27.86
N ALA A 278 9.02 -17.60 -28.02
CA ALA A 278 9.93 -18.75 -27.88
C ALA A 278 10.83 -18.70 -26.63
N ARG A 279 10.61 -17.73 -25.74
CA ARG A 279 11.52 -17.40 -24.63
C ARG A 279 10.81 -17.42 -23.28
N ARG A 280 11.52 -17.81 -22.21
CA ARG A 280 11.00 -17.79 -20.83
C ARG A 280 11.12 -16.38 -20.23
N ILE A 281 10.50 -15.43 -20.90
CA ILE A 281 10.50 -14.02 -20.50
C ILE A 281 9.12 -13.65 -19.98
N ASP A 282 9.12 -12.80 -18.95
CA ASP A 282 7.95 -12.27 -18.28
C ASP A 282 7.94 -10.74 -18.41
N VAL A 283 7.31 -10.23 -19.47
CA VAL A 283 7.24 -8.78 -19.76
C VAL A 283 6.21 -8.10 -18.87
N ARG A 284 6.58 -6.96 -18.28
CA ARG A 284 5.73 -6.16 -17.40
C ARG A 284 5.63 -4.75 -17.95
N PHE A 285 4.51 -4.45 -18.60
CA PHE A 285 4.15 -3.10 -18.99
C PHE A 285 3.73 -2.32 -17.74
N ILE A 286 4.33 -1.16 -17.54
CA ILE A 286 4.13 -0.29 -16.38
C ILE A 286 3.58 1.04 -16.89
N GLU A 287 2.46 1.47 -16.31
CA GLU A 287 1.91 2.79 -16.60
C GLU A 287 2.87 3.90 -16.17
N PHE A 288 3.18 4.84 -17.07
CA PHE A 288 3.90 6.06 -16.72
C PHE A 288 3.08 6.86 -15.68
N MET A 289 3.74 7.29 -14.62
CA MET A 289 3.09 7.84 -13.43
C MET A 289 3.91 9.00 -12.82
N PRO A 290 3.28 9.94 -12.09
CA PRO A 290 3.98 11.07 -11.51
C PRO A 290 4.90 10.68 -10.35
N PHE A 291 6.11 11.24 -10.40
CA PHE A 291 7.10 11.21 -9.33
C PHE A 291 7.72 12.61 -9.16
N GLY A 292 8.21 12.93 -7.96
CA GLY A 292 8.95 14.17 -7.75
C GLY A 292 10.15 14.25 -8.69
N GLY A 293 10.22 15.29 -9.52
CA GLY A 293 11.31 15.53 -10.46
C GLY A 293 11.29 14.75 -11.77
N ASN A 294 10.24 13.98 -12.10
CA ASN A 294 10.19 13.22 -13.36
C ASN A 294 9.50 13.92 -14.55
N HIS A 295 9.19 15.21 -14.42
CA HIS A 295 8.50 16.02 -15.44
C HIS A 295 7.27 15.32 -16.06
N PHE A 296 6.45 14.70 -15.21
CA PHE A 296 5.27 13.95 -15.65
C PHE A 296 4.36 14.79 -16.55
N ASN A 297 4.03 14.21 -17.70
CA ASN A 297 3.12 14.79 -18.69
C ASN A 297 2.02 13.77 -19.01
N GLN A 298 0.77 14.17 -18.77
CA GLN A 298 -0.42 13.34 -19.01
C GLN A 298 -0.55 12.91 -20.49
N GLY A 299 -0.04 13.70 -21.44
CA GLY A 299 0.01 13.34 -22.86
C GLY A 299 0.86 12.10 -23.17
N HIS A 300 1.82 11.75 -22.30
CA HIS A 300 2.61 10.51 -22.41
C HIS A 300 1.96 9.31 -21.71
N PHE A 301 0.82 9.46 -21.04
CA PHE A 301 0.13 8.36 -20.38
C PHE A 301 -0.50 7.39 -21.39
N VAL A 302 -0.29 6.09 -21.17
CA VAL A 302 -0.95 4.98 -21.87
C VAL A 302 -1.53 4.05 -20.81
N SER A 303 -2.83 3.80 -20.87
CA SER A 303 -3.51 3.02 -19.83
C SER A 303 -3.38 1.51 -20.04
N TYR A 304 -3.49 0.73 -18.96
CA TYR A 304 -3.62 -0.73 -19.02
C TYR A 304 -4.67 -1.19 -20.04
N GLY A 305 -5.85 -0.55 -20.06
CA GLY A 305 -6.94 -0.90 -20.97
C GLY A 305 -6.57 -0.70 -22.44
N GLU A 306 -5.87 0.38 -22.76
CA GLU A 306 -5.40 0.68 -24.11
C GLU A 306 -4.33 -0.31 -24.57
N VAL A 307 -3.31 -0.60 -23.74
CA VAL A 307 -2.27 -1.59 -24.08
C VAL A 307 -2.88 -2.98 -24.25
N MET A 308 -3.81 -3.37 -23.37
CA MET A 308 -4.56 -4.62 -23.48
C MET A 308 -5.36 -4.70 -24.78
N GLN A 309 -6.08 -3.63 -25.16
CA GLN A 309 -6.88 -3.63 -26.39
C GLN A 309 -6.00 -3.82 -27.62
N ARG A 310 -4.91 -3.03 -27.76
CA ARG A 310 -3.96 -3.19 -28.87
C ARG A 310 -3.40 -4.62 -28.97
N ILE A 311 -3.18 -5.31 -27.83
CA ILE A 311 -2.69 -6.70 -27.82
C ILE A 311 -3.79 -7.69 -28.26
N LYS A 312 -5.05 -7.46 -27.87
CA LYS A 312 -6.18 -8.27 -28.36
C LYS A 312 -6.40 -8.09 -29.86
N ASP A 313 -6.26 -6.86 -30.36
CA ASP A 313 -6.45 -6.54 -31.78
C ASP A 313 -5.39 -7.23 -32.66
N GLU A 314 -4.13 -7.31 -32.20
CA GLU A 314 -3.02 -7.96 -32.91
C GLU A 314 -3.06 -9.51 -32.83
N PHE A 315 -3.38 -10.08 -31.66
CA PHE A 315 -3.22 -11.52 -31.39
C PHE A 315 -4.54 -12.31 -31.33
N GLY A 316 -5.70 -11.65 -31.43
CA GLY A 316 -7.02 -12.24 -31.19
C GLY A 316 -7.34 -12.36 -29.71
N GLU A 317 -8.49 -11.80 -29.28
CA GLU A 317 -8.92 -11.82 -27.87
C GLU A 317 -9.03 -13.26 -27.32
N GLU A 318 -9.48 -14.20 -28.15
CA GLU A 318 -9.61 -15.61 -27.80
C GLU A 318 -8.27 -16.31 -27.50
N ASN A 319 -7.15 -15.72 -27.92
CA ASN A 319 -5.79 -16.21 -27.64
C ASN A 319 -5.14 -15.54 -26.43
N VAL A 320 -5.70 -14.45 -25.90
CA VAL A 320 -5.19 -13.74 -24.72
C VAL A 320 -5.71 -14.40 -23.44
N CYS A 321 -4.96 -15.35 -22.90
CA CYS A 321 -5.31 -16.06 -21.67
C CYS A 321 -4.87 -15.29 -20.42
N LYS A 322 -5.81 -14.94 -19.52
CA LYS A 322 -5.47 -14.43 -18.17
C LYS A 322 -4.88 -15.55 -17.32
N LEU A 323 -3.82 -15.26 -16.57
CA LEU A 323 -3.21 -16.17 -15.61
C LEU A 323 -3.78 -15.92 -14.19
N THR A 324 -3.78 -16.94 -13.35
CA THR A 324 -4.22 -16.84 -11.95
C THR A 324 -3.35 -15.85 -11.18
N GLU A 325 -3.99 -14.87 -10.53
CA GLU A 325 -3.32 -13.88 -9.68
C GLU A 325 -3.09 -14.47 -8.28
N LEU A 326 -1.88 -14.30 -7.73
CA LEU A 326 -1.58 -14.68 -6.35
C LEU A 326 -1.95 -13.53 -5.39
N PRO A 327 -2.15 -13.83 -4.08
CA PRO A 327 -2.32 -12.79 -3.07
C PRO A 327 -1.19 -11.76 -3.12
N ASN A 328 -1.57 -10.48 -3.16
CA ASN A 328 -0.65 -9.33 -3.19
C ASN A 328 0.18 -9.18 -4.49
N ASP A 329 -0.18 -9.87 -5.59
CA ASP A 329 0.45 -9.64 -6.89
C ASP A 329 0.20 -8.20 -7.39
N THR A 330 1.29 -7.55 -7.81
CA THR A 330 1.24 -6.17 -8.31
C THR A 330 1.02 -6.08 -9.81
N ALA A 331 0.94 -7.21 -10.51
CA ALA A 331 0.85 -7.29 -11.96
C ALA A 331 -0.22 -8.28 -12.39
N LYS A 332 -1.21 -7.80 -13.15
CA LYS A 332 -2.21 -8.66 -13.81
C LYS A 332 -1.49 -9.42 -14.91
N SER A 333 -1.39 -10.75 -14.79
CA SER A 333 -0.58 -11.58 -15.68
C SER A 333 -1.42 -12.24 -16.77
N TYR A 334 -0.87 -12.28 -17.98
CA TYR A 334 -1.52 -12.77 -19.19
C TYR A 334 -0.52 -13.55 -20.05
N LYS A 335 -1.02 -14.36 -20.97
CA LYS A 335 -0.22 -15.16 -21.88
C LYS A 335 -0.95 -15.37 -23.20
N ILE A 336 -0.24 -15.24 -24.33
CA ILE A 336 -0.77 -15.60 -25.64
C ILE A 336 -0.76 -17.13 -25.77
N ARG A 337 -1.84 -17.72 -26.29
CA ARG A 337 -1.94 -19.16 -26.58
C ARG A 337 -0.77 -19.60 -27.46
N GLY A 338 -0.12 -20.71 -27.10
CA GLY A 338 1.03 -21.26 -27.81
C GLY A 338 2.38 -20.59 -27.52
N PHE A 339 2.42 -19.43 -26.86
CA PHE A 339 3.70 -18.79 -26.51
C PHE A 339 4.38 -19.51 -25.33
N THR A 340 5.70 -19.34 -25.18
CA THR A 340 6.48 -19.92 -24.08
C THR A 340 6.38 -19.05 -22.84
N GLY A 341 6.69 -17.75 -22.98
CA GLY A 341 6.68 -16.76 -21.94
C GLY A 341 5.28 -16.21 -21.64
N GLN A 342 5.26 -15.03 -21.04
CA GLN A 342 4.06 -14.35 -20.55
C GLN A 342 4.30 -12.84 -20.47
N PHE A 343 3.21 -12.07 -20.36
CA PHE A 343 3.25 -10.63 -20.14
C PHE A 343 2.33 -10.23 -18.99
N GLY A 344 2.27 -8.94 -18.67
CA GLY A 344 1.27 -8.41 -17.77
C GLY A 344 1.49 -6.95 -17.43
N PHE A 345 0.64 -6.44 -16.54
CA PHE A 345 0.42 -5.00 -16.40
C PHE A 345 0.49 -4.56 -14.95
N ILE A 346 1.32 -3.56 -14.69
CA ILE A 346 1.35 -2.83 -13.43
C ILE A 346 0.53 -1.55 -13.64
N SER A 347 -0.79 -1.66 -13.44
CA SER A 347 -1.75 -0.55 -13.56
C SER A 347 -1.67 0.39 -12.36
N SER A 348 -0.54 1.08 -12.23
CA SER A 348 -0.21 1.97 -11.11
C SER A 348 -1.22 3.11 -10.95
N MET A 349 -1.89 3.54 -12.02
CA MET A 349 -2.77 4.72 -12.06
C MET A 349 -4.21 4.36 -12.38
N SER A 350 -4.47 3.52 -13.40
CA SER A 350 -5.83 3.28 -13.89
C SER A 350 -6.65 2.33 -13.01
N ASP A 351 -6.00 1.37 -12.35
CA ASP A 351 -6.66 0.33 -11.55
C ASP A 351 -5.67 -0.23 -10.51
N HIS A 352 -5.63 0.44 -9.36
CA HIS A 352 -4.57 0.31 -8.36
C HIS A 352 -4.70 -0.96 -7.49
N PHE A 353 -3.59 -1.66 -7.27
CA PHE A 353 -3.50 -2.84 -6.39
C PHE A 353 -3.25 -2.47 -4.91
N CYS A 354 -3.61 -1.25 -4.48
CA CYS A 354 -3.26 -0.76 -3.13
C CYS A 354 -3.89 -1.58 -1.99
N PHE A 355 -5.08 -2.14 -2.17
CA PHE A 355 -5.78 -2.93 -1.16
C PHE A 355 -5.01 -4.18 -0.68
N THR A 356 -4.11 -4.71 -1.50
CA THR A 356 -3.28 -5.89 -1.19
C THR A 356 -1.79 -5.55 -1.04
N CYS A 357 -1.45 -4.26 -0.91
CA CYS A 357 -0.06 -3.80 -0.95
C CYS A 357 0.74 -4.12 0.34
N ASN A 358 1.42 -5.28 0.34
CA ASN A 358 2.31 -5.76 1.40
C ASN A 358 3.73 -5.15 1.40
N ARG A 359 3.96 -4.06 0.66
CA ARG A 359 5.32 -3.55 0.37
C ARG A 359 5.76 -2.42 1.30
N LEU A 360 7.01 -2.47 1.76
CA LEU A 360 7.76 -1.40 2.44
C LEU A 360 9.07 -1.12 1.69
N ARG A 361 9.62 0.09 1.81
CA ARG A 361 10.87 0.48 1.13
C ARG A 361 11.85 1.16 2.09
N ILE A 362 13.12 0.80 2.00
CA ILE A 362 14.25 1.54 2.60
C ILE A 362 15.03 2.22 1.46
N THR A 363 15.37 3.49 1.63
CA THR A 363 16.23 4.26 0.71
C THR A 363 17.72 4.03 1.01
N ALA A 364 18.62 4.51 0.16
CA ALA A 364 20.05 4.21 0.29
C ALA A 364 20.71 4.93 1.47
N ASP A 365 20.11 6.01 1.94
CA ASP A 365 20.43 6.78 3.13
C ASP A 365 19.70 6.28 4.40
N GLY A 366 18.88 5.24 4.31
CA GLY A 366 18.25 4.59 5.46
C GLY A 366 16.85 5.08 5.85
N ASN A 367 16.22 5.92 5.03
CA ASN A 367 14.84 6.35 5.24
C ASN A 367 13.82 5.26 4.87
N LEU A 368 12.93 4.93 5.81
CA LEU A 368 11.78 4.06 5.62
C LEU A 368 10.64 4.83 4.94
N LYS A 369 10.19 4.33 3.79
CA LYS A 369 8.97 4.75 3.10
C LYS A 369 7.94 3.63 3.11
N VAL A 370 6.81 3.87 3.77
CA VAL A 370 5.69 2.91 3.84
C VAL A 370 4.78 2.93 2.61
N CYS A 371 4.89 3.96 1.78
CA CYS A 371 4.23 4.08 0.48
C CYS A 371 5.23 4.62 -0.55
N LEU A 372 4.88 4.51 -1.84
CA LEU A 372 5.65 5.11 -2.92
C LEU A 372 5.43 6.63 -3.01
N HIS A 373 4.27 7.11 -2.52
CA HIS A 373 3.91 8.53 -2.39
C HIS A 373 3.62 8.86 -0.92
N GLY A 374 4.27 9.88 -0.39
CA GLY A 374 4.12 10.36 0.98
C GLY A 374 5.42 10.95 1.52
N ASN A 375 5.30 12.05 2.27
CA ASN A 375 6.46 12.82 2.76
C ASN A 375 6.95 12.35 4.14
N ALA A 376 6.16 11.53 4.84
CA ALA A 376 6.52 10.99 6.15
C ALA A 376 7.55 9.87 5.98
N GLU A 377 8.81 10.21 6.24
CA GLU A 377 9.96 9.32 6.24
C GLU A 377 10.50 9.14 7.65
N VAL A 378 11.06 7.97 7.95
CA VAL A 378 11.74 7.70 9.22
C VAL A 378 13.15 7.24 8.91
N ASN A 379 14.15 7.94 9.44
CA ASN A 379 15.55 7.59 9.26
C ASN A 379 15.96 6.47 10.23
N LEU A 380 16.00 5.23 9.74
CA LEU A 380 16.41 4.06 10.53
C LEU A 380 17.93 3.94 10.68
N ARG A 381 18.71 4.55 9.77
CA ARG A 381 20.18 4.59 9.83
C ARG A 381 20.63 5.33 11.09
N ASP A 382 20.10 6.53 11.32
CA ASP A 382 20.55 7.34 12.45
C ASP A 382 20.14 6.74 13.80
N LEU A 383 18.97 6.10 13.88
CA LEU A 383 18.58 5.31 15.06
C LEU A 383 19.58 4.16 15.32
N MET A 384 19.93 3.37 14.28
CA MET A 384 20.93 2.30 14.44
C MET A 384 22.31 2.81 14.88
N ARG A 385 22.68 4.04 14.51
CA ARG A 385 23.98 4.67 14.84
C ARG A 385 24.00 5.40 16.18
N LEU A 386 22.83 5.60 16.78
CA LEU A 386 22.68 5.97 18.18
C LEU A 386 22.62 4.74 19.09
N ASP A 387 22.96 3.56 18.55
CA ASP A 387 22.90 2.24 19.21
C ASP A 387 21.52 1.88 19.81
N GLU A 388 20.44 2.43 19.23
CA GLU A 388 19.07 2.11 19.60
C GLU A 388 18.76 0.62 19.40
N SER A 389 17.91 0.06 20.26
CA SER A 389 17.61 -1.37 20.27
C SER A 389 16.73 -1.80 19.08
N ASP A 390 16.76 -3.10 18.77
CA ASP A 390 15.93 -3.67 17.70
C ASP A 390 14.43 -3.59 18.04
N GLU A 391 14.06 -3.65 19.32
CA GLU A 391 12.69 -3.37 19.80
C GLU A 391 12.31 -1.92 19.49
N LYS A 392 13.21 -0.96 19.75
CA LYS A 392 12.93 0.46 19.49
C LYS A 392 12.77 0.75 18.01
N LEU A 393 13.63 0.17 17.17
CA LEU A 393 13.47 0.22 15.71
C LEU A 393 12.12 -0.39 15.29
N SER A 394 11.70 -1.50 15.89
CA SER A 394 10.42 -2.16 15.59
C SER A 394 9.20 -1.30 15.96
N GLU A 395 9.20 -0.64 17.12
CA GLU A 395 8.17 0.33 17.52
C GLU A 395 8.03 1.45 16.48
N VAL A 396 9.15 2.04 16.06
CA VAL A 396 9.17 3.17 15.12
C VAL A 396 8.73 2.72 13.72
N ILE A 397 9.16 1.53 13.26
CA ILE A 397 8.71 0.93 12.00
C ILE A 397 7.20 0.68 12.05
N GLN A 398 6.68 0.05 13.10
CA GLN A 398 5.24 -0.22 13.26
C GLN A 398 4.43 1.08 13.33
N SER A 399 4.93 2.12 14.02
CA SER A 399 4.35 3.47 14.05
C SER A 399 4.30 4.12 12.67
N ALA A 400 5.32 3.95 11.83
CA ALA A 400 5.28 4.40 10.44
C ALA A 400 4.29 3.60 9.60
N VAL A 401 4.22 2.28 9.81
CA VAL A 401 3.33 1.36 9.10
C VAL A 401 1.85 1.66 9.38
N THR A 402 1.45 1.98 10.61
CA THR A 402 0.05 2.36 10.91
C THR A 402 -0.40 3.64 10.21
N ARG A 403 0.54 4.54 9.86
CA ARG A 403 0.27 5.76 9.06
C ARG A 403 0.13 5.50 7.55
N LYS A 404 0.32 4.26 7.08
CA LYS A 404 0.22 3.90 5.65
C LYS A 404 -1.23 4.01 5.15
N LYS A 405 -1.50 4.99 4.28
CA LYS A 405 -2.82 5.24 3.68
C LYS A 405 -3.38 4.02 2.91
N ALA A 406 -4.70 3.94 2.79
CA ALA A 406 -5.40 2.89 2.05
C ALA A 406 -4.91 2.77 0.59
N LYS A 407 -4.74 3.91 -0.07
CA LYS A 407 -4.22 4.08 -1.43
C LYS A 407 -3.37 5.35 -1.53
N HIS A 408 -2.56 5.46 -2.58
CA HIS A 408 -1.97 6.75 -2.96
C HIS A 408 -3.00 7.64 -3.69
N ALA A 409 -2.68 8.93 -3.85
CA ALA A 409 -3.42 9.82 -4.73
C ALA A 409 -3.36 9.27 -6.18
N GLY A 410 -4.46 9.34 -6.92
CA GLY A 410 -4.62 8.59 -8.16
C GLY A 410 -5.38 9.37 -9.23
N TYR A 411 -5.41 8.79 -10.42
CA TYR A 411 -6.14 9.32 -11.57
C TYR A 411 -7.63 9.00 -11.44
N ARG A 412 -8.50 9.99 -11.59
CA ARG A 412 -9.96 9.83 -11.48
C ARG A 412 -10.67 10.70 -12.51
N HIS A 413 -11.56 10.10 -13.30
CA HIS A 413 -12.44 10.81 -14.24
C HIS A 413 -11.76 11.78 -15.24
N GLY A 414 -10.50 11.53 -15.61
CA GLY A 414 -9.73 12.39 -16.52
C GLY A 414 -8.81 13.39 -15.80
N GLU A 415 -8.98 13.57 -14.50
CA GLU A 415 -8.25 14.53 -13.67
C GLU A 415 -7.26 13.84 -12.72
N PHE A 416 -6.19 14.57 -12.39
CA PHE A 416 -5.21 14.18 -11.39
C PHE A 416 -5.53 14.83 -10.05
N GLU A 417 -5.86 14.01 -9.04
CA GLU A 417 -5.70 14.43 -7.64
C GLU A 417 -4.17 14.56 -7.39
N GLU A 418 -3.62 15.78 -7.48
CA GLU A 418 -2.25 16.02 -7.01
C GLU A 418 -2.15 15.67 -5.52
N PRO A 419 -1.07 15.02 -5.05
CA PRO A 419 -0.76 15.04 -3.62
C PRO A 419 -0.58 16.49 -3.18
N PRO A 420 -1.05 16.89 -1.97
CA PRO A 420 -1.01 18.28 -1.54
C PRO A 420 0.42 18.83 -1.63
N LYS A 421 0.58 19.91 -2.39
CA LYS A 421 1.85 20.64 -2.52
C LYS A 421 2.28 21.14 -1.14
N SER A 422 3.49 20.81 -0.74
CA SER A 422 4.04 21.17 0.56
C SER A 422 4.37 22.66 0.62
N THR A 423 3.48 23.45 1.23
CA THR A 423 3.82 24.76 1.80
C THR A 423 4.19 24.61 3.27
N ASP A 424 5.11 23.71 3.60
CA ASP A 424 5.69 23.64 4.92
C ASP A 424 7.07 22.96 4.91
N ASP A 425 8.12 23.76 5.07
CA ASP A 425 9.51 23.32 5.31
C ASP A 425 9.81 23.30 6.83
N SER A 426 8.78 23.45 7.67
CA SER A 426 8.91 23.62 9.13
C SER A 426 8.87 22.32 9.95
N ASP A 427 8.43 21.20 9.35
CA ASP A 427 8.33 19.87 9.99
C ASP A 427 9.68 19.14 10.09
N ARG A 428 10.80 19.77 9.70
CA ARG A 428 12.17 19.35 10.06
C ARG A 428 12.51 19.71 11.52
N ARG A 429 11.64 19.37 12.47
CA ARG A 429 11.98 19.45 13.90
C ARG A 429 12.43 18.09 14.43
N ILE A 430 13.75 17.97 14.47
CA ILE A 430 14.46 16.99 15.29
C ILE A 430 14.02 17.20 16.75
N ILE A 431 13.61 16.13 17.43
CA ILE A 431 13.47 16.14 18.89
C ILE A 431 14.87 15.91 19.46
N THR A 432 15.61 16.99 19.66
CA THR A 432 16.77 17.06 20.56
C THR A 432 16.67 18.35 21.34
N ASP A 433 16.80 18.22 22.66
CA ASP A 433 16.89 19.34 23.59
C ASP A 433 18.22 20.11 23.41
N ASP A 434 18.34 21.22 24.14
CA ASP A 434 19.57 22.00 24.38
C ASP A 434 20.02 23.02 23.31
N SER A 435 21.03 23.79 23.68
CA SER A 435 21.05 25.26 23.58
C SER A 435 22.08 25.86 22.60
N ASP A 436 21.95 27.18 22.40
CA ASP A 436 22.98 28.13 21.96
C ASP A 436 23.99 27.71 20.89
N LYS A 437 23.75 28.19 19.65
CA LYS A 437 24.69 29.03 18.87
C LYS A 437 24.05 29.52 17.56
N ARG A 438 23.96 30.83 17.37
CA ARG A 438 23.81 31.47 16.05
C ARG A 438 24.98 32.40 15.79
N SER A 439 25.72 32.14 14.72
CA SER A 439 26.79 33.00 14.23
C SER A 439 26.68 33.24 12.73
N PHE A 440 26.30 34.48 12.40
CA PHE A 440 26.84 35.34 11.35
C PHE A 440 26.67 35.07 9.83
N TYR A 441 26.43 36.20 9.13
CA TYR A 441 26.32 36.46 7.68
C TYR A 441 25.10 35.84 6.96
N SER A 442 24.40 36.53 6.05
CA SER A 442 24.84 37.57 5.10
C SER A 442 24.02 38.87 5.09
N GLN A 443 24.58 39.91 4.46
CA GLN A 443 24.12 41.30 4.36
C GLN A 443 23.03 41.54 3.30
N SER A 444 22.18 42.55 3.54
CA SER A 444 21.73 43.52 2.52
C SER A 444 21.25 44.82 3.21
N GLN A 445 21.14 45.93 2.46
CA GLN A 445 21.34 47.29 2.99
C GLN A 445 20.09 48.18 3.03
N LEU A 446 19.93 48.93 4.14
CA LEU A 446 19.47 50.35 4.25
C LEU A 446 18.02 50.73 3.82
N PRO A 447 17.48 51.92 4.20
CA PRO A 447 18.11 53.07 4.87
C PRO A 447 17.43 53.56 6.19
N LEU A 448 17.99 54.66 6.71
CA LEU A 448 17.81 55.28 8.04
C LEU A 448 16.42 55.87 8.32
N ALA A 449 16.05 55.86 9.62
CA ALA A 449 15.30 56.95 10.26
C ALA A 449 15.83 57.20 11.69
N THR A 450 15.92 58.48 12.05
CA THR A 450 16.67 59.10 13.16
C THR A 450 16.24 58.78 14.60
N VAL A 451 17.24 58.40 15.41
CA VAL A 451 17.59 58.87 16.77
C VAL A 451 16.51 59.58 17.64
N SER A 452 16.29 59.05 18.84
CA SER A 452 16.29 59.85 20.08
C SER A 452 16.90 59.04 21.24
N PHE A 453 17.53 59.74 22.19
CA PHE A 453 18.38 59.18 23.25
C PHE A 453 17.86 59.56 24.65
N CYS A 454 18.57 59.10 25.69
CA CYS A 454 18.53 59.56 27.10
C CYS A 454 17.54 58.86 28.09
N PRO A 455 17.93 58.76 29.39
CA PRO A 455 18.11 57.41 29.97
C PRO A 455 17.80 57.25 31.49
N THR A 456 18.23 56.11 32.05
CA THR A 456 18.60 55.85 33.48
C THR A 456 17.55 55.94 34.60
N LEU A 457 17.52 54.89 35.44
CA LEU A 457 17.44 54.82 36.93
C LEU A 457 17.13 53.34 37.28
N SER A 458 18.08 52.45 37.56
CA SER A 458 18.93 52.28 38.76
C SER A 458 18.26 51.71 40.02
N LEU A 459 18.47 50.40 40.21
CA LEU A 459 18.73 49.66 41.46
C LEU A 459 17.72 49.54 42.63
N SER A 460 17.48 48.25 42.95
CA SER A 460 17.49 47.61 44.29
C SER A 460 16.40 47.92 45.34
N SER A 461 15.68 46.87 45.76
CA SER A 461 15.60 46.40 47.16
C SER A 461 14.95 45.00 47.24
N ILE A 462 15.47 44.12 48.10
CA ILE A 462 14.95 42.77 48.42
C ILE A 462 14.53 42.79 49.91
N PRO A 463 13.45 42.08 50.33
CA PRO A 463 13.66 40.92 51.21
C PRO A 463 12.66 39.75 51.05
N SER A 464 13.13 38.54 51.34
CA SER A 464 12.31 37.32 51.56
C SER A 464 11.75 37.26 52.99
N PRO A 465 10.58 36.62 53.22
CA PRO A 465 10.52 35.31 53.92
C PRO A 465 9.42 34.38 53.33
N SER A 466 9.54 33.06 53.16
CA SER A 466 9.89 31.91 54.03
C SER A 466 8.76 31.36 54.93
N ILE A 467 8.38 30.08 54.68
CA ILE A 467 7.91 29.03 55.63
C ILE A 467 6.41 28.56 55.60
N SER A 468 6.27 27.22 55.49
CA SER A 468 5.22 26.25 55.93
C SER A 468 3.79 26.19 55.35
N THR A 469 3.50 24.98 54.84
CA THR A 469 2.20 24.27 54.73
C THR A 469 1.53 24.04 56.10
N PRO A 470 0.19 23.82 56.21
CA PRO A 470 -0.36 22.44 56.10
C PRO A 470 -1.78 22.30 55.49
N LEU A 471 -2.21 21.03 55.38
CA LEU A 471 -3.50 20.54 54.87
C LEU A 471 -4.68 20.68 55.87
N HIS A 472 -5.89 20.51 55.31
CA HIS A 472 -7.10 19.84 55.88
C HIS A 472 -8.24 20.62 56.62
N LEU A 473 -9.41 20.62 55.93
CA LEU A 473 -10.78 20.26 56.40
C LEU A 473 -11.78 21.30 57.02
N PHE A 474 -12.83 21.57 56.22
CA PHE A 474 -14.29 21.70 56.53
C PHE A 474 -14.87 22.70 57.56
N SER A 475 -15.73 23.61 57.05
CA SER A 475 -17.23 23.68 57.21
C SER A 475 -17.85 23.68 58.62
N PRO A 476 -18.96 24.41 58.89
CA PRO A 476 -20.30 23.99 58.38
C PRO A 476 -21.37 25.10 58.18
N ASN A 477 -22.58 24.63 57.84
CA ASN A 477 -23.93 25.27 57.87
C ASN A 477 -24.44 25.84 56.52
N HIS A 478 -25.61 25.47 55.99
CA HIS A 478 -26.74 24.71 56.58
C HIS A 478 -27.42 23.77 55.53
N LEU A 479 -27.54 22.48 55.87
CA LEU A 479 -28.69 21.57 55.72
C LEU A 479 -29.62 21.70 54.48
N VAL A 480 -29.87 20.66 53.69
CA VAL A 480 -30.70 19.45 53.96
C VAL A 480 -30.47 18.44 52.79
N LYS A 481 -30.40 17.10 52.89
CA LYS A 481 -30.48 16.10 53.98
C LYS A 481 -29.76 14.79 53.56
N SER A 482 -29.44 13.94 54.54
CA SER A 482 -29.34 12.46 54.48
C SER A 482 -28.40 11.75 53.48
N LEU A 483 -27.17 11.49 53.92
CA LEU A 483 -26.37 10.34 53.51
C LEU A 483 -26.92 9.03 54.12
N ALA A 484 -26.80 7.90 53.41
CA ALA A 484 -26.44 6.61 54.01
C ALA A 484 -25.95 5.62 52.94
N THR A 485 -24.71 5.17 53.08
CA THR A 485 -24.18 4.02 52.33
C THR A 485 -24.97 2.76 52.62
N SER A 486 -25.37 2.03 51.57
CA SER A 486 -25.57 0.58 51.68
C SER A 486 -25.26 -0.14 50.38
N ARG A 487 -24.79 -1.37 50.59
CA ARG A 487 -24.48 -2.42 49.63
C ARG A 487 -25.48 -2.41 48.46
N ARG A 488 -24.99 -2.59 47.21
CA ARG A 488 -25.85 -2.88 46.06
C ARG A 488 -26.49 -4.25 46.24
N PHE A 489 -27.56 -4.32 47.03
CA PHE A 489 -28.46 -5.45 47.03
C PHE A 489 -29.13 -5.54 45.67
N PHE A 490 -29.17 -6.74 45.12
CA PHE A 490 -30.10 -7.06 44.06
C PHE A 490 -31.52 -6.88 44.63
N SER A 491 -32.30 -5.97 44.05
CA SER A 491 -33.74 -5.96 44.27
C SER A 491 -34.35 -7.09 43.43
N SER A 492 -34.75 -8.17 44.10
CA SER A 492 -35.62 -9.19 43.54
C SER A 492 -37.06 -8.68 43.50
N ASP A 493 -37.76 -9.06 42.43
CA ASP A 493 -39.21 -9.09 42.30
C ASP A 493 -40.02 -7.79 42.43
N SER A 494 -40.19 -7.13 41.29
CA SER A 494 -41.54 -7.01 40.75
C SER A 494 -41.56 -7.46 39.29
N ASN A 495 -42.58 -8.23 38.93
CA ASN A 495 -42.60 -9.06 37.74
C ASN A 495 -43.25 -8.31 36.57
N ASP A 496 -42.46 -7.75 35.67
CA ASP A 496 -42.94 -7.40 34.33
C ASP A 496 -41.81 -7.39 33.29
N ASN A 497 -42.11 -7.86 32.09
CA ASN A 497 -41.18 -8.27 31.03
C ASN A 497 -39.92 -7.38 30.86
N LYS A 498 -38.76 -7.82 31.36
CA LYS A 498 -37.45 -7.27 31.00
C LYS A 498 -37.21 -7.44 29.50
N SER A 499 -37.40 -6.36 28.72
CA SER A 499 -37.04 -6.34 27.30
C SER A 499 -35.53 -6.54 27.16
N LEU A 500 -35.10 -7.73 26.74
CA LEU A 500 -33.70 -8.00 26.43
C LEU A 500 -33.23 -6.98 25.38
N LEU A 501 -32.26 -6.13 25.74
CA LEU A 501 -31.66 -5.19 24.81
C LEU A 501 -30.92 -5.99 23.74
N THR A 502 -31.38 -5.91 22.48
CA THR A 502 -30.88 -6.74 21.38
C THR A 502 -29.40 -6.51 21.04
N HIS A 503 -28.83 -5.41 21.53
CA HIS A 503 -27.46 -4.96 21.29
C HIS A 503 -26.47 -5.34 22.40
N THR A 504 -26.90 -6.06 23.46
CA THR A 504 -26.03 -6.44 24.59
C THR A 504 -26.07 -7.94 24.85
N THR A 505 -24.93 -8.53 25.17
CA THR A 505 -24.87 -9.90 25.71
C THR A 505 -25.39 -9.96 27.14
N SER A 506 -25.59 -11.19 27.67
CA SER A 506 -25.88 -11.42 29.10
C SER A 506 -24.79 -10.92 30.05
N ALA A 507 -23.57 -10.66 29.53
CA ALA A 507 -22.45 -10.06 30.26
C ALA A 507 -22.37 -8.52 30.07
N GLY A 508 -23.34 -7.89 29.41
CA GLY A 508 -23.39 -6.45 29.17
C GLY A 508 -22.48 -5.94 28.05
N THR A 509 -21.77 -6.81 27.34
CA THR A 509 -20.90 -6.41 26.22
C THR A 509 -21.72 -6.09 24.96
N ALA A 510 -21.30 -5.08 24.20
CA ALA A 510 -21.98 -4.68 22.97
C ALA A 510 -21.84 -5.75 21.88
N LYS A 511 -22.95 -6.06 21.20
CA LYS A 511 -23.04 -7.06 20.11
C LYS A 511 -23.86 -6.51 18.95
N GLN A 512 -23.42 -6.78 17.72
CA GLN A 512 -24.23 -6.54 16.53
C GLN A 512 -25.48 -7.42 16.52
N VAL A 513 -26.64 -6.82 16.22
CA VAL A 513 -27.92 -7.53 16.16
C VAL A 513 -27.96 -8.44 14.94
N ASP A 514 -28.16 -9.74 15.15
CA ASP A 514 -28.39 -10.65 14.02
C ASP A 514 -29.67 -10.28 13.25
N VAL A 515 -29.57 -10.26 11.92
CA VAL A 515 -30.63 -9.92 10.97
C VAL A 515 -30.95 -11.06 10.00
N SER A 516 -30.26 -12.20 10.08
CA SER A 516 -30.43 -13.38 9.21
C SER A 516 -31.88 -13.85 9.11
N ASN A 517 -32.58 -13.92 10.24
CA ASN A 517 -33.97 -14.38 10.35
C ASN A 517 -35.03 -13.32 9.98
N LYS A 518 -34.65 -12.16 9.41
CA LYS A 518 -35.58 -11.08 9.04
C LYS A 518 -35.82 -11.10 7.53
N GLN A 519 -37.08 -11.03 7.11
CA GLN A 519 -37.40 -10.91 5.69
C GLN A 519 -36.89 -9.57 5.11
N PRO A 520 -36.30 -9.57 3.90
CA PRO A 520 -35.97 -8.33 3.18
C PRO A 520 -37.22 -7.52 2.84
N THR A 521 -37.17 -6.22 3.07
CA THR A 521 -38.24 -5.28 2.75
C THR A 521 -37.67 -4.00 2.13
N VAL A 522 -38.48 -3.27 1.35
CA VAL A 522 -38.15 -1.89 0.99
C VAL A 522 -38.18 -1.05 2.26
N ARG A 523 -37.09 -0.33 2.54
CA ARG A 523 -36.93 0.49 3.74
C ARG A 523 -36.44 1.86 3.35
N GLU A 524 -37.02 2.85 4.01
CA GLU A 524 -36.75 4.25 3.75
C GLU A 524 -36.53 4.96 5.09
N ALA A 525 -35.66 5.96 5.07
CA ALA A 525 -35.46 6.90 6.16
C ALA A 525 -35.34 8.33 5.60
N VAL A 526 -35.91 9.28 6.33
CA VAL A 526 -35.67 10.72 6.15
C VAL A 526 -35.07 11.23 7.45
N ALA A 527 -33.95 11.92 7.37
CA ALA A 527 -33.34 12.67 8.46
C ALA A 527 -33.22 14.15 8.08
N GLU A 528 -33.22 15.01 9.10
CA GLU A 528 -33.04 16.45 8.97
C GLU A 528 -31.99 16.93 9.96
N GLY A 529 -31.40 18.08 9.68
CA GLY A 529 -30.53 18.83 10.57
C GLY A 529 -30.43 20.27 10.10
N LYS A 530 -29.97 21.16 10.97
CA LYS A 530 -29.82 22.59 10.68
C LYS A 530 -28.38 23.01 10.94
N ILE A 531 -27.94 24.03 10.21
CA ILE A 531 -26.77 24.81 10.58
C ILE A 531 -27.15 26.29 10.61
N LYS A 532 -27.00 26.93 11.78
CA LYS A 532 -27.11 28.39 11.91
C LYS A 532 -25.85 29.02 11.33
N LEU A 533 -26.03 30.11 10.60
CA LEU A 533 -25.02 30.81 9.83
C LEU A 533 -25.01 32.30 10.20
N THR A 534 -23.95 33.02 9.82
CA THR A 534 -23.99 34.48 9.81
C THR A 534 -24.65 34.98 8.52
N ALA A 535 -25.23 36.19 8.55
CA ALA A 535 -25.85 36.80 7.38
C ALA A 535 -24.90 36.91 6.16
N GLU A 536 -23.62 37.14 6.42
CA GLU A 536 -22.61 37.17 5.37
C GLU A 536 -22.37 35.79 4.73
N ILE A 537 -22.40 34.70 5.53
CA ILE A 537 -22.30 33.34 4.98
C ILE A 537 -23.55 32.99 4.18
N CYS A 538 -24.77 33.31 4.66
CA CYS A 538 -26.02 33.13 3.91
C CYS A 538 -25.94 33.82 2.54
N ARG A 539 -25.55 35.09 2.53
CA ARG A 539 -25.38 35.90 1.31
C ARG A 539 -24.36 35.28 0.36
N GLN A 540 -23.20 34.84 0.85
CA GLN A 540 -22.19 34.23 0.00
C GLN A 540 -22.57 32.84 -0.54
N ILE A 541 -23.31 32.02 0.22
CA ILE A 541 -23.87 30.75 -0.26
C ILE A 541 -24.87 31.00 -1.37
N LYS A 542 -25.83 31.92 -1.17
CA LYS A 542 -26.85 32.29 -2.17
C LYS A 542 -26.24 32.84 -3.47
N MET A 543 -25.19 33.65 -3.35
CA MET A 543 -24.47 34.21 -4.50
C MET A 543 -23.40 33.26 -5.08
N ASN A 544 -23.21 32.07 -4.51
CA ASN A 544 -22.13 31.13 -4.85
C ASN A 544 -20.73 31.78 -4.95
N SER A 545 -20.42 32.69 -4.01
CA SER A 545 -19.25 33.57 -4.07
C SER A 545 -18.14 33.24 -3.08
N LEU A 546 -18.24 32.09 -2.39
CA LEU A 546 -17.23 31.58 -1.48
C LEU A 546 -15.95 31.16 -2.21
N LYS A 547 -14.78 31.57 -1.69
CA LYS A 547 -13.46 31.25 -2.27
C LYS A 547 -13.17 29.75 -2.43
N LYS A 548 -13.84 28.89 -1.65
CA LYS A 548 -13.73 27.42 -1.73
C LYS A 548 -14.64 26.80 -2.81
N GLY A 549 -15.48 27.58 -3.49
CA GLY A 549 -16.46 27.10 -4.47
C GLY A 549 -17.81 26.73 -3.87
N ASP A 550 -18.58 25.95 -4.62
CA ASP A 550 -20.00 25.68 -4.35
C ASP A 550 -20.22 24.78 -3.12
N VAL A 551 -20.63 25.41 -2.03
CA VAL A 551 -20.89 24.77 -0.73
C VAL A 551 -21.96 23.70 -0.83
N LEU A 552 -23.08 23.97 -1.52
CA LEU A 552 -24.24 23.09 -1.50
C LEU A 552 -23.99 21.85 -2.35
N ASN A 553 -23.30 21.98 -3.49
CA ASN A 553 -22.89 20.84 -4.28
C ASN A 553 -21.81 20.00 -3.60
N VAL A 554 -20.80 20.62 -2.96
CA VAL A 554 -19.79 19.88 -2.19
C VAL A 554 -20.42 19.16 -0.98
N ALA A 555 -21.31 19.81 -0.24
CA ALA A 555 -22.05 19.19 0.87
C ALA A 555 -22.98 18.05 0.40
N ARG A 556 -23.62 18.17 -0.78
CA ARG A 556 -24.43 17.11 -1.38
C ARG A 556 -23.61 15.86 -1.71
N ILE A 557 -22.43 16.04 -2.31
CA ILE A 557 -21.51 14.92 -2.60
C ILE A 557 -21.03 14.26 -1.30
N ALA A 558 -20.62 15.07 -0.31
CA ALA A 558 -20.17 14.59 0.99
C ALA A 558 -21.26 13.78 1.71
N SER A 559 -22.51 14.24 1.65
CA SER A 559 -23.69 13.54 2.18
C SER A 559 -23.87 12.13 1.59
N VAL A 560 -23.83 12.02 0.26
CA VAL A 560 -23.93 10.73 -0.47
C VAL A 560 -22.77 9.79 -0.14
N MET A 561 -21.56 10.33 0.00
CA MET A 561 -20.37 9.56 0.40
C MET A 561 -20.48 9.06 1.84
N ALA A 562 -20.95 9.91 2.76
CA ALA A 562 -21.10 9.60 4.17
C ALA A 562 -22.12 8.47 4.41
N ALA A 563 -23.29 8.54 3.78
CA ALA A 563 -24.30 7.48 3.81
C ALA A 563 -23.69 6.13 3.43
N LYS A 564 -22.93 6.08 2.32
CA LYS A 564 -22.23 4.89 1.81
C LYS A 564 -21.07 4.40 2.68
N GLN A 565 -20.72 5.11 3.76
CA GLN A 565 -19.64 4.74 4.69
C GLN A 565 -20.12 4.60 6.14
N THR A 566 -21.44 4.65 6.40
CA THR A 566 -22.04 4.58 7.75
C THR A 566 -21.54 3.39 8.57
N SER A 567 -21.45 2.20 7.95
CA SER A 567 -20.94 0.97 8.59
C SER A 567 -19.44 1.00 8.95
N ASN A 568 -18.66 1.88 8.32
CA ASN A 568 -17.25 2.13 8.65
C ASN A 568 -17.08 3.21 9.74
N LEU A 569 -18.10 4.06 9.93
CA LEU A 569 -18.07 5.18 10.88
C LEU A 569 -18.74 4.85 12.22
N ILE A 570 -19.81 4.05 12.20
CA ILE A 570 -20.58 3.69 13.40
C ILE A 570 -20.38 2.19 13.70
N PRO A 571 -19.66 1.83 14.79
CA PRO A 571 -19.42 0.44 15.15
C PRO A 571 -20.69 -0.39 15.27
N LEU A 572 -20.60 -1.69 14.93
CA LEU A 572 -21.68 -2.68 14.99
C LEU A 572 -22.89 -2.37 14.08
N CYS A 573 -22.78 -1.38 13.19
CA CYS A 573 -23.75 -1.19 12.11
C CYS A 573 -23.57 -2.23 11.01
N HIS A 574 -24.67 -2.56 10.34
CA HIS A 574 -24.63 -3.46 9.18
C HIS A 574 -24.12 -2.71 7.97
N ASN A 575 -23.40 -3.39 7.08
CA ASN A 575 -23.15 -2.86 5.75
C ASN A 575 -24.44 -3.01 4.91
N ILE A 576 -24.97 -1.90 4.39
CA ILE A 576 -26.26 -1.84 3.69
C ILE A 576 -26.05 -1.46 2.22
N PHE A 577 -26.69 -2.21 1.32
CA PHE A 577 -26.74 -1.89 -0.11
C PHE A 577 -27.76 -0.78 -0.39
N ILE A 578 -27.35 0.47 -0.15
CA ILE A 578 -28.14 1.67 -0.42
C ILE A 578 -28.57 1.70 -1.89
N SER A 579 -29.88 1.65 -2.12
CA SER A 579 -30.51 1.74 -3.45
C SER A 579 -30.63 3.18 -3.94
N GLN A 580 -30.90 4.11 -3.02
CA GLN A 580 -30.97 5.56 -3.31
C GLN A 580 -30.56 6.35 -2.07
N VAL A 581 -29.83 7.44 -2.26
CA VAL A 581 -29.61 8.49 -1.25
C VAL A 581 -29.61 9.83 -1.96
N HIS A 582 -30.33 10.80 -1.39
CA HIS A 582 -30.40 12.17 -1.90
C HIS A 582 -30.46 13.17 -0.74
N THR A 583 -29.98 14.39 -0.97
CA THR A 583 -29.92 15.44 0.05
C THR A 583 -30.24 16.80 -0.55
N GLU A 584 -31.21 17.44 0.09
CA GLU A 584 -31.78 18.75 -0.25
C GLU A 584 -31.36 19.77 0.80
N PHE A 585 -31.29 21.03 0.37
CA PHE A 585 -30.77 22.15 1.14
C PHE A 585 -31.71 23.34 0.97
N TYR A 586 -32.20 23.90 2.07
CA TYR A 586 -33.09 25.06 2.07
C TYR A 586 -32.46 26.15 2.91
N LEU A 587 -32.08 27.25 2.27
CA LEU A 587 -31.48 28.41 2.93
C LEU A 587 -32.59 29.39 3.29
N ASP A 588 -32.71 29.67 4.58
CA ASP A 588 -33.59 30.70 5.16
C ASP A 588 -32.73 31.90 5.55
N GLU A 589 -32.92 33.01 4.83
CA GLU A 589 -32.17 34.26 5.02
C GLU A 589 -32.69 35.09 6.19
N ASP A 590 -33.97 34.95 6.56
CA ASP A 590 -34.60 35.76 7.61
C ASP A 590 -34.11 35.33 9.00
N VAL A 591 -33.90 34.02 9.20
CA VAL A 591 -33.32 33.46 10.44
C VAL A 591 -31.88 32.99 10.29
N ASN A 592 -31.25 33.23 9.13
CA ASN A 592 -29.87 32.85 8.80
C ASN A 592 -29.56 31.37 9.09
N CYS A 593 -30.37 30.47 8.55
CA CYS A 593 -30.28 29.04 8.79
C CYS A 593 -30.31 28.25 7.49
N LEU A 594 -29.48 27.22 7.38
CA LEU A 594 -29.55 26.24 6.31
C LEU A 594 -30.13 24.93 6.87
N LEU A 595 -31.33 24.57 6.40
CA LEU A 595 -31.94 23.27 6.65
C LEU A 595 -31.36 22.24 5.66
N ILE A 596 -31.00 21.07 6.17
CA ILE A 596 -30.44 19.94 5.43
C ILE A 596 -31.38 18.76 5.62
N ARG A 597 -31.99 18.26 4.55
CA ARG A 597 -32.89 17.09 4.56
C ARG A 597 -32.28 15.99 3.72
N SER A 598 -32.10 14.79 4.27
CA SER A 598 -31.55 13.63 3.53
C SER A 598 -32.50 12.44 3.57
N PHE A 599 -32.74 11.88 2.38
CA PHE A 599 -33.47 10.63 2.17
C PHE A 599 -32.49 9.49 1.88
N ALA A 600 -32.78 8.30 2.42
CA ALA A 600 -32.06 7.08 2.13
C ALA A 600 -33.02 5.89 1.97
N LYS A 601 -32.75 5.02 0.99
CA LYS A 601 -33.59 3.86 0.62
C LYS A 601 -32.75 2.61 0.35
N THR A 602 -33.24 1.46 0.79
CA THR A 602 -32.66 0.14 0.53
C THR A 602 -33.74 -0.91 0.36
N PHE A 603 -33.42 -2.01 -0.30
CA PHE A 603 -34.12 -3.29 -0.10
C PHE A 603 -33.26 -4.16 0.82
N GLY A 604 -33.76 -4.57 1.99
CA GLY A 604 -32.92 -5.27 2.97
C GLY A 604 -33.59 -5.68 4.29
N THR A 605 -32.82 -6.38 5.13
CA THR A 605 -33.28 -7.01 6.38
C THR A 605 -33.12 -6.12 7.62
N THR A 606 -32.33 -5.05 7.51
CA THR A 606 -32.02 -4.06 8.55
C THR A 606 -32.45 -2.65 8.13
N GLY A 607 -32.70 -1.77 9.11
CA GLY A 607 -33.12 -0.38 8.87
C GLY A 607 -32.00 0.50 8.32
N ILE A 608 -32.37 1.63 7.69
CA ILE A 608 -31.47 2.59 7.00
C ILE A 608 -31.46 3.98 7.66
N GLU A 609 -31.88 4.06 8.92
CA GLU A 609 -31.95 5.30 9.69
C GLU A 609 -30.59 5.98 9.85
N LEU A 610 -29.54 5.18 10.06
CA LEU A 610 -28.21 5.68 10.38
C LEU A 610 -27.52 6.25 9.15
N GLU A 611 -27.80 5.72 7.97
CA GLU A 611 -27.31 6.24 6.69
C GLU A 611 -27.87 7.62 6.42
N ALA A 612 -29.17 7.85 6.67
CA ALA A 612 -29.79 9.17 6.54
C ALA A 612 -29.24 10.17 7.58
N LEU A 613 -29.09 9.76 8.85
CA LEU A 613 -28.52 10.61 9.91
C LEU A 613 -27.04 10.96 9.66
N THR A 614 -26.25 10.01 9.17
CA THR A 614 -24.82 10.19 8.85
C THR A 614 -24.65 11.12 7.65
N ALA A 615 -25.52 11.00 6.64
CA ALA A 615 -25.60 11.89 5.49
C ALA A 615 -25.79 13.36 5.91
N VAL A 616 -26.83 13.65 6.70
CA VAL A 616 -27.09 14.99 7.26
C VAL A 616 -25.92 15.50 8.10
N SER A 617 -25.37 14.66 8.98
CA SER A 617 -24.28 15.06 9.89
C SER A 617 -23.03 15.50 9.13
N VAL A 618 -22.62 14.74 8.12
CA VAL A 618 -21.44 15.07 7.31
C VAL A 618 -21.73 16.21 6.33
N ALA A 619 -22.95 16.34 5.82
CA ALA A 619 -23.35 17.50 5.04
C ALA A 619 -23.20 18.80 5.87
N ALA A 620 -23.69 18.82 7.11
CA ALA A 620 -23.55 19.96 8.03
C ALA A 620 -22.09 20.29 8.34
N LEU A 621 -21.26 19.28 8.65
CA LEU A 621 -19.81 19.46 8.85
C LEU A 621 -19.09 19.97 7.59
N THR A 622 -19.58 19.59 6.40
CA THR A 622 -19.01 20.05 5.12
C THR A 622 -19.35 21.52 4.87
N VAL A 623 -20.60 21.95 5.13
CA VAL A 623 -20.98 23.37 5.11
C VAL A 623 -20.10 24.15 6.10
N TYR A 624 -19.90 23.63 7.31
CA TYR A 624 -19.02 24.25 8.30
C TYR A 624 -17.58 24.40 7.78
N ASP A 625 -16.95 23.35 7.23
CA ASP A 625 -15.58 23.46 6.71
C ASP A 625 -15.47 24.46 5.56
N MET A 626 -16.44 24.47 4.65
CA MET A 626 -16.47 25.37 3.51
C MET A 626 -16.60 26.84 3.94
N CYS A 627 -17.35 27.12 5.00
CA CYS A 627 -17.67 28.47 5.45
C CYS A 627 -16.79 29.01 6.59
N LYS A 628 -16.04 28.17 7.33
CA LYS A 628 -15.24 28.59 8.52
C LYS A 628 -14.17 29.65 8.26
N ALA A 629 -13.80 29.88 7.00
CA ALA A 629 -12.87 30.93 6.59
C ALA A 629 -13.52 32.32 6.48
N VAL A 630 -14.86 32.41 6.53
CA VAL A 630 -15.64 33.66 6.52
C VAL A 630 -16.09 34.02 7.94
N SER A 631 -16.61 33.06 8.69
CA SER A 631 -16.81 33.16 10.14
C SER A 631 -16.79 31.78 10.79
N SER A 632 -16.31 31.69 12.03
CA SER A 632 -16.43 30.50 12.89
C SER A 632 -17.75 30.43 13.66
N GLU A 633 -18.56 31.49 13.61
CA GLU A 633 -19.85 31.61 14.31
C GLU A 633 -20.95 30.85 13.54
N MET A 634 -20.86 29.52 13.60
CA MET A 634 -21.87 28.60 13.07
C MET A 634 -22.19 27.55 14.11
N GLU A 635 -23.44 27.10 14.16
CA GLU A 635 -23.92 26.08 15.10
C GLU A 635 -24.66 25.00 14.32
N ILE A 636 -24.20 23.74 14.42
CA ILE A 636 -24.90 22.58 13.88
C ILE A 636 -25.89 22.09 14.95
N CYS A 637 -27.19 22.11 14.66
CA CYS A 637 -28.25 21.76 15.59
C CYS A 637 -29.35 20.89 14.94
N ASP A 638 -30.30 20.42 15.75
CA ASP A 638 -31.52 19.72 15.33
C ASP A 638 -31.32 18.46 14.45
N ILE A 639 -30.15 17.80 14.46
CA ILE A 639 -29.94 16.54 13.71
C ILE A 639 -30.84 15.45 14.29
N LYS A 640 -31.87 15.05 13.52
CA LYS A 640 -32.91 14.11 13.96
C LYS A 640 -33.44 13.24 12.82
N LEU A 641 -33.97 12.07 13.19
CA LEU A 641 -34.74 11.24 12.27
C LEU A 641 -36.17 11.82 12.17
N VAL A 642 -36.69 11.93 10.95
CA VAL A 642 -38.00 12.52 10.66
C VAL A 642 -39.01 11.42 10.33
N ARG A 643 -38.65 10.52 9.42
CA ARG A 643 -39.49 9.39 8.98
C ARG A 643 -38.65 8.13 8.86
N LYS A 644 -39.25 6.97 9.16
CA LYS A 644 -38.80 5.68 8.64
C LYS A 644 -39.96 4.72 8.37
N THR A 645 -39.80 3.90 7.34
CA THR A 645 -40.78 2.88 6.93
C THR A 645 -40.13 1.55 6.57
N GLY A 646 -40.92 0.47 6.56
CA GLY A 646 -40.51 -0.86 6.08
C GLY A 646 -39.81 -1.76 7.11
N GLY A 647 -39.59 -1.27 8.33
CA GLY A 647 -39.11 -2.06 9.47
C GLY A 647 -40.25 -2.59 10.35
N LYS A 648 -39.91 -3.27 11.47
CA LYS A 648 -40.90 -3.75 12.46
C LYS A 648 -41.73 -2.64 13.13
N LYS A 649 -41.21 -1.41 13.13
CA LYS A 649 -41.89 -0.20 13.60
C LYS A 649 -41.61 0.93 12.61
N ASN A 650 -42.65 1.45 11.99
CA ASN A 650 -42.58 2.73 11.30
C ASN A 650 -42.48 3.84 12.34
N TYR A 651 -41.91 4.98 11.98
CA TYR A 651 -41.86 6.17 12.83
C TYR A 651 -42.00 7.42 11.97
N LEU A 652 -42.70 8.40 12.53
CA LEU A 652 -42.83 9.76 12.02
C LEU A 652 -42.67 10.69 13.23
N ALA A 653 -41.83 11.72 13.11
CA ALA A 653 -41.64 12.71 14.15
C ALA A 653 -42.95 13.48 14.41
N LYS A 654 -43.20 13.86 15.67
CA LYS A 654 -44.43 14.57 16.05
C LYS A 654 -44.37 16.08 15.75
N ASP A 655 -43.17 16.64 15.62
CA ASP A 655 -42.97 18.07 15.41
C ASP A 655 -43.10 18.41 13.93
N ARG A 656 -44.20 19.09 13.58
CA ARG A 656 -44.43 19.58 12.22
C ARG A 656 -43.52 20.78 11.93
N PHE A 657 -42.53 20.58 11.07
CA PHE A 657 -42.03 21.64 10.20
C PHE A 657 -42.01 21.10 8.77
N SER A 658 -42.90 21.67 7.95
CA SER A 658 -43.13 21.39 6.52
C SER A 658 -43.22 19.91 6.10
N ASP A 659 -44.46 19.40 6.07
CA ASP A 659 -44.89 18.39 5.09
C ASP A 659 -45.00 19.00 3.66
N ASP A 660 -44.96 20.35 3.55
CA ASP A 660 -45.13 21.12 2.30
C ASP A 660 -43.89 21.20 1.39
N ILE A 661 -42.83 20.44 1.70
CA ILE A 661 -41.64 20.30 0.84
C ILE A 661 -41.67 18.89 0.23
N PRO A 662 -42.23 18.73 -0.99
CA PRO A 662 -42.27 17.44 -1.66
C PRO A 662 -40.89 17.06 -2.21
N PHE A 663 -40.53 15.78 -2.03
CA PHE A 663 -39.51 15.14 -2.86
C PHE A 663 -40.08 14.99 -4.28
N LEU A 664 -39.35 15.48 -5.30
CA LEU A 664 -39.59 15.23 -6.72
C LEU A 664 -38.71 14.08 -7.23
#